data_AF-A0EAP9-F1
#
_entry.id   AF-A0EAP9-F1
#
_cell.length_a   1.000
_cell.length_b   1.000
_cell.length_c   1.000
_cell.angle_alpha   90.00
_cell.angle_beta   90.00
_cell.angle_gamma   90.00
#
_symmetry.space_group_name_H-M   'P 1'
#
loop_
_entity.id
_entity.type
_entity.pdbx_description
1 polymer ?
#
loop_
_entity_poly.entity_id
_entity_poly.type
_entity_poly.pdbx_seq_one_letter_code
_entity_poly.pdbx_strand_id
1 'polypeptide(L)'
;MLRILVLGLIQDIILGSKIFYYHDPGNDISKPRTHAKISKSNTIIDFYFEFSEDQKEVTMMIEIDKISYFSLGLGKSMGDADLWVFEISNNVIIGSDSHCSKHQRPPTDVSTGGTDDIEILGYYYNQNGKSGVKFKRKSITGDKYDKELAQKKGVDFIWAHGKNDQSLEVSNHGKTNYGYVKIDLIDKGGDIDVIIENDSKYYQLHKWTNFSCWGVASDLAIIVGRYFKTWGYRTYLHGFLFILIISSSLTTAIFMLSNDWEILEWKHFKEEPAKNKFHIVFFITLSVLMIVQCIGGIMYNMMLISHKINKQVSIKPSIHAIAGSIVYAIGKLQIIAGLFMDNDIRLMLILGAVLTIRFILEVIYQRGTLMVMTNGNSSSSYFKKHKVLPDKEPLLLNINQSNFEEMEVQSDKLWCIFHNQIIDLSQMIHPGGNYIWKLIQGQDITKYVLGAYPLPQLKLKPYAHTVYAFKALSKYKTGVQVNQDLELFYDKTTQRPIKKLKAIWTLTSVNPFTELIAKFEFTNPQFQVKTVFNGLDTFGAYFIIKSDDNNEIHQRQYTMVLSMTNQRVKYRKDILELYKRILNLQPIQKEIPKLEEIEDQLPLIIKKYEAKNGFSNFLHEDNRQGQYIIEGPFGNSIQLENNTNLIFIAGGTGLFPFLDILDYQLRVSYIHILKMKLGQEAANLIDLGIKEIKNFTITMFLAVNSIDDLIGRDIYFALLSLQQYLDSPNFKLIVKGNFKLKECPVVETRFTQQTFMNHITDMQGQSTYFICGPPKMNVEVEQILREMGIMKIIVL
;
A
#
# COMPACT_ATOMS: atom_id res chain seq x y z
N MET A 1 10.88 44.26 -4.24
CA MET A 1 11.59 44.08 -5.52
C MET A 1 11.71 45.38 -6.31
N LEU A 2 10.62 46.10 -6.63
CA LEU A 2 10.69 47.35 -7.40
C LEU A 2 11.54 48.47 -6.71
N ARG A 3 11.49 48.57 -5.37
CA ARG A 3 12.35 49.51 -4.59
C ARG A 3 13.84 49.14 -4.58
N ILE A 4 14.19 47.86 -4.76
CA ILE A 4 15.58 47.40 -4.85
C ILE A 4 16.13 47.67 -6.26
N LEU A 5 15.26 47.59 -7.28
CA LEU A 5 15.62 47.91 -8.67
C LEU A 5 15.88 49.41 -8.89
N VAL A 6 15.12 50.28 -8.22
CA VAL A 6 15.26 51.75 -8.36
C VAL A 6 16.43 52.30 -7.54
N LEU A 7 16.79 51.69 -6.42
CA LEU A 7 17.97 52.11 -5.63
C LEU A 7 19.30 51.66 -6.27
N GLY A 8 19.32 50.53 -6.98
CA GLY A 8 20.51 50.11 -7.75
C GLY A 8 20.82 51.05 -8.93
N LEU A 9 19.78 51.48 -9.66
CA LEU A 9 19.93 52.39 -10.81
C LEU A 9 20.38 53.81 -10.43
N ILE A 10 20.04 54.28 -9.23
CA ILE A 10 20.45 55.62 -8.76
C ILE A 10 21.89 55.61 -8.22
N GLN A 11 22.36 54.47 -7.70
CA GLN A 11 23.73 54.32 -7.22
C GLN A 11 24.74 54.25 -8.39
N ASP A 12 24.37 53.62 -9.50
CA ASP A 12 25.21 53.54 -10.71
C ASP A 12 25.28 54.86 -11.49
N ILE A 13 24.25 55.72 -11.40
CA ILE A 13 24.21 57.02 -12.08
C ILE A 13 24.91 58.14 -11.27
N ILE A 14 24.96 58.03 -9.94
CA ILE A 14 25.52 59.07 -9.05
C ILE A 14 26.99 58.80 -8.69
N LEU A 15 27.48 57.56 -8.77
CA LEU A 15 28.89 57.20 -8.50
C LEU A 15 29.76 57.13 -9.77
N GLY A 16 29.40 57.87 -10.82
CA GLY A 16 30.30 58.23 -11.93
C GLY A 16 31.44 59.15 -11.49
N SER A 17 32.16 58.78 -10.43
CA SER A 17 33.33 59.47 -9.93
C SER A 17 34.52 59.11 -10.80
N LYS A 18 34.96 60.09 -11.61
CA LYS A 18 36.32 60.31 -12.11
C LYS A 18 37.24 59.08 -12.00
N ILE A 19 37.18 58.21 -13.01
CA ILE A 19 38.18 57.16 -13.21
C ILE A 19 39.45 57.87 -13.70
N PHE A 20 40.47 57.90 -12.86
CA PHE A 20 41.80 58.35 -13.24
C PHE A 20 42.40 57.31 -14.19
N TYR A 21 42.64 57.72 -15.42
CA TYR A 21 43.42 56.98 -16.39
C TYR A 21 44.89 57.13 -16.01
N TYR A 22 45.55 56.02 -15.69
CA TYR A 22 47.01 55.97 -15.65
C TYR A 22 47.47 55.11 -16.83
N HIS A 23 48.01 55.79 -17.83
CA HIS A 23 48.80 55.19 -18.90
C HIS A 23 50.23 55.63 -18.64
N ASP A 24 51.19 54.72 -18.60
CA ASP A 24 52.60 55.10 -18.66
C ASP A 24 52.89 55.57 -20.10
N PRO A 25 53.09 56.87 -20.37
CA PRO A 25 53.11 57.42 -21.74
C PRO A 25 54.26 56.89 -22.61
N GLY A 26 55.23 56.17 -22.04
CA GLY A 26 56.39 55.59 -22.73
C GLY A 26 56.26 54.13 -23.18
N ASN A 27 55.17 53.43 -22.84
CA ASN A 27 55.11 51.97 -22.94
C ASN A 27 54.37 51.45 -24.19
N ASP A 28 54.90 50.35 -24.76
CA ASP A 28 54.31 49.65 -25.90
C ASP A 28 53.15 48.76 -25.44
N ILE A 29 51.92 49.15 -25.81
CA ILE A 29 50.69 48.37 -25.58
C ILE A 29 50.09 47.83 -26.88
N SER A 30 50.88 47.77 -27.95
CA SER A 30 50.45 47.13 -29.20
C SER A 30 50.17 45.64 -28.96
N LYS A 31 49.06 45.14 -29.50
CA LYS A 31 48.65 43.75 -29.31
C LYS A 31 49.54 42.83 -30.16
N PRO A 32 50.15 41.78 -29.57
CA PRO A 32 50.77 40.70 -30.32
C PRO A 32 49.82 40.10 -31.36
N ARG A 33 50.37 39.56 -32.46
CA ARG A 33 49.58 39.18 -33.64
C ARG A 33 48.63 37.99 -33.46
N THR A 34 48.89 37.06 -32.54
CA THR A 34 48.02 35.90 -32.27
C THR A 34 47.19 36.12 -31.02
N HIS A 35 45.92 35.75 -31.08
CA HIS A 35 44.92 36.04 -30.04
C HIS A 35 44.14 34.78 -29.64
N ALA A 36 44.01 34.54 -28.34
CA ALA A 36 43.26 33.46 -27.72
C ALA A 36 42.25 34.03 -26.72
N LYS A 37 40.96 33.79 -26.95
CA LYS A 37 39.90 34.27 -26.06
C LYS A 37 39.53 33.21 -25.02
N ILE A 38 39.89 33.44 -23.76
CA ILE A 38 39.61 32.56 -22.63
C ILE A 38 38.33 33.05 -21.93
N SER A 39 37.21 32.35 -22.11
CA SER A 39 35.93 32.71 -21.47
C SER A 39 35.22 31.52 -20.82
N LYS A 40 35.35 31.33 -19.50
CA LYS A 40 34.62 30.28 -18.75
C LYS A 40 33.65 30.85 -17.70
N SER A 41 33.47 32.18 -17.63
CA SER A 41 32.62 32.87 -16.65
C SER A 41 32.05 34.18 -17.22
N ASN A 42 31.56 35.07 -16.34
CA ASN A 42 31.22 36.45 -16.69
C ASN A 42 32.45 37.34 -16.95
N THR A 43 33.65 36.75 -16.95
CA THR A 43 34.93 37.42 -17.19
C THR A 43 35.50 36.93 -18.53
N ILE A 44 35.95 37.87 -19.34
CA ILE A 44 36.67 37.64 -20.59
C ILE A 44 38.15 37.91 -20.34
N ILE A 45 38.99 36.91 -20.57
CA ILE A 45 40.45 37.06 -20.60
C ILE A 45 40.90 36.91 -22.07
N ASP A 46 41.33 37.99 -22.68
CA ASP A 46 41.92 38.01 -24.01
C ASP A 46 43.44 37.85 -23.86
N PHE A 47 43.99 36.75 -24.34
CA PHE A 47 45.42 36.43 -24.28
C PHE A 47 46.04 36.55 -25.67
N TYR A 48 47.01 37.44 -25.82
CA TYR A 48 47.75 37.66 -27.05
C TYR A 48 49.19 37.19 -26.89
N PHE A 49 49.78 36.63 -27.94
CA PHE A 49 51.20 36.29 -27.95
C PHE A 49 51.81 36.37 -29.36
N GLU A 50 53.12 36.55 -29.41
CA GLU A 50 53.93 36.56 -30.62
C GLU A 50 55.35 36.10 -30.28
N PHE A 51 55.87 35.13 -31.02
CA PHE A 51 57.25 34.66 -30.83
C PHE A 51 58.21 35.54 -31.64
N SER A 52 59.41 35.76 -31.11
CA SER A 52 60.51 36.34 -31.88
C SER A 52 60.82 35.49 -33.11
N GLU A 53 61.47 36.09 -34.12
CA GLU A 53 61.83 35.37 -35.35
C GLU A 53 62.71 34.14 -35.08
N ASP A 54 63.57 34.21 -34.06
CA ASP A 54 64.43 33.10 -33.64
C ASP A 54 63.78 32.18 -32.59
N GLN A 55 62.52 32.44 -32.23
CA GLN A 55 61.71 31.74 -31.23
C GLN A 55 62.34 31.65 -29.84
N LYS A 56 63.37 32.45 -29.54
CA LYS A 56 64.00 32.46 -28.21
C LYS A 56 63.23 33.27 -27.19
N GLU A 57 62.33 34.14 -27.66
CA GLU A 57 61.54 35.02 -26.81
C GLU A 57 60.09 35.00 -27.27
N VAL A 58 59.18 35.25 -26.33
CA VAL A 58 57.76 35.40 -26.59
C VAL A 58 57.29 36.70 -25.94
N THR A 59 56.61 37.52 -26.74
CA THR A 59 55.93 38.72 -26.29
C THR A 59 54.47 38.37 -26.07
N MET A 60 53.97 38.61 -24.86
CA MET A 60 52.63 38.25 -24.44
C MET A 60 51.87 39.49 -23.99
N MET A 61 50.55 39.47 -24.13
CA MET A 61 49.67 40.46 -23.52
C MET A 61 48.42 39.76 -22.99
N ILE A 62 48.07 40.06 -21.74
CA ILE A 62 46.85 39.56 -21.11
C ILE A 62 45.95 40.76 -20.88
N GLU A 63 44.71 40.69 -21.34
CA GLU A 63 43.66 41.68 -21.14
C GLU A 63 42.48 41.01 -20.44
N ILE A 64 41.99 41.61 -19.35
CA ILE A 64 40.84 41.12 -18.59
C ILE A 64 39.78 42.21 -18.49
N ASP A 65 38.50 41.85 -18.62
CA ASP A 65 37.36 42.77 -18.45
C ASP A 65 36.99 43.06 -16.98
N LYS A 66 38.02 43.06 -16.11
CA LYS A 66 37.93 43.30 -14.68
C LYS A 66 39.03 44.21 -14.17
N ILE A 67 38.74 44.83 -13.03
CA ILE A 67 39.63 45.74 -12.31
C ILE A 67 40.13 44.98 -11.07
N SER A 68 40.96 43.96 -11.26
CA SER A 68 41.47 43.14 -10.16
C SER A 68 42.87 42.62 -10.48
N TYR A 69 43.55 42.01 -9.50
CA TYR A 69 44.69 41.16 -9.81
C TYR A 69 44.25 40.08 -10.80
N PHE A 70 45.15 39.66 -11.68
CA PHE A 70 44.94 38.53 -12.56
C PHE A 70 46.25 37.77 -12.77
N SER A 71 46.12 36.51 -13.11
CA SER A 71 47.26 35.63 -13.34
C SER A 71 46.97 34.66 -14.46
N LEU A 72 47.99 34.32 -15.22
CA LEU A 72 47.98 33.27 -16.22
C LEU A 72 49.23 32.41 -15.99
N GLY A 73 49.14 31.10 -16.17
CA GLY A 73 50.29 30.24 -15.97
C GLY A 73 50.18 28.91 -16.68
N LEU A 74 51.29 28.19 -16.79
CA LEU A 74 51.45 26.92 -17.48
C LEU A 74 51.23 25.74 -16.53
N GLY A 75 50.19 24.95 -16.80
CA GLY A 75 49.83 23.77 -16.01
C GLY A 75 48.34 23.46 -16.05
N LYS A 76 47.97 22.36 -15.40
CA LYS A 76 46.56 21.94 -15.23
C LYS A 76 45.98 22.34 -13.87
N SER A 77 46.84 22.60 -12.89
CA SER A 77 46.49 22.98 -11.51
C SER A 77 47.64 23.74 -10.88
N MET A 78 47.42 24.32 -9.69
CA MET A 78 48.48 24.99 -8.91
C MET A 78 49.49 24.01 -8.27
N GLY A 79 49.37 22.70 -8.52
CA GLY A 79 50.22 21.66 -7.90
C GLY A 79 51.62 21.55 -8.51
N ASP A 80 51.84 22.20 -9.65
CA ASP A 80 53.13 22.39 -10.32
C ASP A 80 52.86 23.35 -11.49
N ALA A 81 52.81 24.64 -11.24
CA ALA A 81 52.52 25.65 -12.25
C ALA A 81 53.53 26.79 -12.22
N ASP A 82 53.99 27.16 -13.41
CA ASP A 82 54.71 28.40 -13.75
C ASP A 82 53.63 29.47 -13.95
N LEU A 83 53.64 30.54 -13.16
CA LEU A 83 52.58 31.53 -13.07
C LEU A 83 53.12 32.95 -13.26
N TRP A 84 52.46 33.71 -14.11
CA TRP A 84 52.67 35.15 -14.25
C TRP A 84 51.53 35.87 -13.53
N VAL A 85 51.89 36.57 -12.46
CA VAL A 85 50.94 37.16 -11.53
C VAL A 85 51.03 38.68 -11.61
N PHE A 86 49.90 39.34 -11.86
CA PHE A 86 49.81 40.78 -12.03
C PHE A 86 48.96 41.40 -10.92
N GLU A 87 49.61 42.11 -10.00
CA GLU A 87 49.01 42.86 -8.89
C GLU A 87 48.91 44.34 -9.23
N ILE A 88 47.97 45.04 -8.61
CA ILE A 88 47.72 46.46 -8.84
C ILE A 88 48.00 47.19 -7.54
N SER A 89 49.11 47.91 -7.48
CA SER A 89 49.53 48.67 -6.29
C SER A 89 49.83 50.11 -6.67
N ASN A 90 49.25 51.07 -5.96
CA ASN A 90 49.41 52.50 -6.22
C ASN A 90 49.15 52.91 -7.69
N ASN A 91 48.14 52.30 -8.32
CA ASN A 91 47.78 52.49 -9.74
C ASN A 91 48.85 52.04 -10.75
N VAL A 92 49.81 51.23 -10.32
CA VAL A 92 50.82 50.57 -11.17
C VAL A 92 50.54 49.08 -11.16
N ILE A 93 50.62 48.44 -12.33
CA ILE A 93 50.59 46.98 -12.38
C ILE A 93 52.00 46.44 -12.16
N ILE A 94 52.15 45.60 -11.15
CA ILE A 94 53.38 44.90 -10.78
C ILE A 94 53.23 43.46 -11.24
N GLY A 95 54.11 43.01 -12.11
CA GLY A 95 54.22 41.61 -12.52
C GLY A 95 55.17 40.86 -11.60
N SER A 96 54.91 39.58 -11.39
CA SER A 96 55.84 38.67 -10.72
C SER A 96 55.85 37.32 -11.43
N ASP A 97 57.05 36.80 -11.69
CA ASP A 97 57.26 35.39 -12.04
C ASP A 97 57.17 34.53 -10.78
N SER A 98 56.39 33.46 -10.83
CA SER A 98 56.04 32.68 -9.64
C SER A 98 55.78 31.21 -9.94
N HIS A 99 56.29 30.32 -9.10
CA HIS A 99 55.94 28.91 -9.12
C HIS A 99 55.02 28.49 -7.98
N CYS A 100 54.09 27.60 -8.30
CA CYS A 100 53.20 27.02 -7.32
C CYS A 100 53.26 25.50 -7.34
N SER A 101 53.47 24.90 -6.16
CA SER A 101 53.44 23.45 -5.94
C SER A 101 52.23 22.97 -5.14
N LYS A 102 51.41 23.90 -4.62
CA LYS A 102 50.24 23.64 -3.75
C LYS A 102 49.21 24.74 -3.92
N HIS A 103 47.97 24.53 -3.44
CA HIS A 103 46.93 25.55 -3.45
C HIS A 103 47.14 26.63 -2.36
N GLN A 104 48.08 27.55 -2.58
CA GLN A 104 48.39 28.68 -1.70
C GLN A 104 48.73 29.93 -2.51
N ARG A 105 48.98 31.08 -1.85
CA ARG A 105 49.57 32.25 -2.53
C ARG A 105 50.90 31.80 -3.15
N PRO A 106 51.07 31.91 -4.48
CA PRO A 106 52.29 31.43 -5.12
C PRO A 106 53.47 32.30 -4.65
N PRO A 107 54.57 31.71 -4.14
CA PRO A 107 55.81 32.44 -3.92
C PRO A 107 56.42 32.88 -5.25
N THR A 108 57.16 33.98 -5.26
CA THR A 108 57.92 34.39 -6.46
C THR A 108 59.08 33.44 -6.69
N ASP A 109 59.52 33.26 -7.93
CA ASP A 109 60.60 32.32 -8.24
C ASP A 109 61.92 32.71 -7.59
N VAL A 110 62.22 34.01 -7.55
CA VAL A 110 63.37 34.53 -6.78
C VAL A 110 63.33 34.10 -5.31
N SER A 111 62.15 34.06 -4.68
CA SER A 111 62.02 33.66 -3.27
C SER A 111 62.19 32.14 -3.04
N THR A 112 62.06 31.33 -4.09
CA THR A 112 62.26 29.87 -4.07
C THR A 112 63.62 29.45 -4.66
N GLY A 113 64.44 30.42 -5.08
CA GLY A 113 65.79 30.22 -5.63
C GLY A 113 65.82 29.98 -7.14
N GLY A 114 64.82 30.50 -7.86
CA GLY A 114 64.79 30.70 -9.31
C GLY A 114 65.19 32.12 -9.73
N THR A 115 64.75 32.53 -10.91
CA THR A 115 64.97 33.85 -11.52
C THR A 115 63.64 34.55 -11.81
N ASP A 116 63.68 35.86 -12.01
CA ASP A 116 62.52 36.63 -12.49
C ASP A 116 62.71 36.84 -13.99
N ASP A 117 61.97 36.09 -14.82
CA ASP A 117 62.19 36.02 -16.27
C ASP A 117 61.16 36.81 -17.08
N ILE A 118 60.33 37.62 -16.42
CA ILE A 118 59.36 38.52 -17.08
C ILE A 118 59.87 39.96 -17.16
N GLU A 119 59.76 40.55 -18.35
CA GLU A 119 60.04 41.97 -18.60
C GLU A 119 58.73 42.68 -18.98
N ILE A 120 58.23 43.59 -18.14
CA ILE A 120 57.00 44.34 -18.43
C ILE A 120 57.29 45.41 -19.50
N LEU A 121 56.63 45.29 -20.66
CA LEU A 121 56.77 46.24 -21.77
C LEU A 121 55.74 47.38 -21.70
N GLY A 122 54.59 47.10 -21.07
CA GLY A 122 53.53 48.09 -20.91
C GLY A 122 52.30 47.55 -20.21
N TYR A 123 51.49 48.45 -19.67
CA TYR A 123 50.23 48.08 -19.04
C TYR A 123 49.24 49.24 -19.08
N TYR A 124 47.97 48.91 -18.91
CA TYR A 124 46.92 49.86 -18.61
C TYR A 124 45.99 49.28 -17.55
N TYR A 125 45.41 50.16 -16.75
CA TYR A 125 44.46 49.79 -15.71
C TYR A 125 43.20 50.63 -15.83
N ASN A 126 42.05 49.97 -15.70
CA ASN A 126 40.72 50.58 -15.77
C ASN A 126 40.44 51.34 -17.09
N GLN A 127 40.94 50.84 -18.22
CA GLN A 127 40.57 51.35 -19.53
C GLN A 127 39.24 50.73 -19.95
N ASN A 128 38.15 51.49 -19.82
CA ASN A 128 36.78 51.00 -20.08
C ASN A 128 36.42 49.76 -19.24
N GLY A 129 36.86 49.73 -17.97
CA GLY A 129 36.64 48.59 -17.07
C GLY A 129 37.58 47.41 -17.30
N LYS A 130 38.57 47.54 -18.20
CA LYS A 130 39.57 46.51 -18.49
C LYS A 130 40.91 46.82 -17.86
N SER A 131 41.68 45.78 -17.57
CA SER A 131 43.09 45.86 -17.20
C SER A 131 43.89 45.01 -18.17
N GLY A 132 45.09 45.46 -18.54
CA GLY A 132 45.93 44.69 -19.44
C GLY A 132 47.41 44.90 -19.19
N VAL A 133 48.20 43.85 -19.37
CA VAL A 133 49.66 43.87 -19.23
C VAL A 133 50.29 43.20 -20.43
N LYS A 134 51.25 43.89 -21.05
CA LYS A 134 52.16 43.38 -22.08
C LYS A 134 53.52 43.13 -21.44
N PHE A 135 54.06 41.94 -21.64
CA PHE A 135 55.34 41.52 -21.07
C PHE A 135 56.05 40.57 -22.03
N LYS A 136 57.36 40.40 -21.80
CA LYS A 136 58.24 39.56 -22.61
C LYS A 136 58.91 38.54 -21.70
N ARG A 137 59.11 37.33 -22.21
CA ARG A 137 59.82 36.25 -21.50
C ARG A 137 60.60 35.40 -22.49
N LYS A 138 61.71 34.79 -22.06
CA LYS A 138 62.43 33.81 -22.91
C LYS A 138 61.61 32.53 -23.04
N SER A 139 61.62 31.94 -24.23
CA SER A 139 60.98 30.64 -24.50
C SER A 139 61.58 29.51 -23.66
N ILE A 140 62.88 29.61 -23.38
CA ILE A 140 63.65 28.72 -22.50
C ILE A 140 64.48 29.62 -21.58
N THR A 141 64.11 29.69 -20.29
CA THR A 141 64.77 30.54 -19.30
C THR A 141 65.97 29.84 -18.65
N GLY A 142 65.87 28.51 -18.49
CA GLY A 142 66.85 27.71 -17.76
C GLY A 142 66.58 27.64 -16.25
N ASP A 143 65.49 28.29 -15.77
CA ASP A 143 64.99 28.13 -14.41
C ASP A 143 64.29 26.76 -14.27
N LYS A 144 64.51 26.10 -13.13
CA LYS A 144 63.87 24.83 -12.73
C LYS A 144 62.37 24.98 -12.45
N TYR A 145 61.90 26.20 -12.20
CA TYR A 145 60.50 26.50 -11.88
C TYR A 145 59.67 26.83 -13.13
N ASP A 146 60.37 27.11 -14.22
CA ASP A 146 59.81 27.56 -15.47
C ASP A 146 59.53 26.42 -16.43
N LYS A 147 58.40 26.51 -17.12
CA LYS A 147 58.05 25.56 -18.18
C LYS A 147 58.37 26.16 -19.53
N GLU A 148 58.95 25.33 -20.39
CA GLU A 148 59.29 25.73 -21.76
C GLU A 148 58.06 26.19 -22.56
N LEU A 149 58.13 27.45 -23.00
CA LEU A 149 57.21 28.07 -23.93
C LEU A 149 57.69 27.81 -25.35
N ALA A 150 57.34 26.65 -25.89
CA ALA A 150 57.60 26.30 -27.28
C ALA A 150 56.32 26.35 -28.11
N GLN A 151 56.45 26.61 -29.42
CA GLN A 151 55.32 26.55 -30.33
C GLN A 151 54.76 25.12 -30.43
N LYS A 152 53.70 24.82 -29.68
CA LYS A 152 53.10 23.47 -29.60
C LYS A 152 51.58 23.55 -29.44
N LYS A 153 50.89 22.48 -29.86
CA LYS A 153 49.43 22.34 -29.69
C LYS A 153 49.07 21.91 -28.28
N GLY A 154 47.92 22.37 -27.79
CA GLY A 154 47.29 21.90 -26.57
C GLY A 154 48.08 22.19 -25.30
N VAL A 155 48.65 23.39 -25.17
CA VAL A 155 49.35 23.81 -23.96
C VAL A 155 48.33 24.06 -22.86
N ASP A 156 48.52 23.39 -21.73
CA ASP A 156 47.68 23.58 -20.55
C ASP A 156 48.02 24.92 -19.88
N PHE A 157 47.01 25.79 -19.80
CA PHE A 157 47.06 27.03 -19.06
C PHE A 157 46.09 26.99 -17.88
N ILE A 158 46.49 27.58 -16.77
CA ILE A 158 45.59 28.00 -15.69
C ILE A 158 45.50 29.51 -15.66
N TRP A 159 44.33 30.03 -15.30
CA TRP A 159 44.10 31.45 -15.12
C TRP A 159 43.38 31.69 -13.81
N ALA A 160 43.58 32.86 -13.21
CA ALA A 160 42.82 33.31 -12.06
C ALA A 160 42.72 34.84 -12.03
N HIS A 161 41.72 35.37 -11.35
CA HIS A 161 41.59 36.80 -11.08
C HIS A 161 40.91 37.06 -9.73
N GLY A 162 41.04 38.28 -9.23
CA GLY A 162 40.48 38.70 -7.96
C GLY A 162 38.97 38.46 -7.84
N LYS A 163 38.52 38.23 -6.59
CA LYS A 163 37.12 37.86 -6.31
C LYS A 163 36.11 38.92 -6.73
N ASN A 164 36.52 40.17 -6.63
CA ASN A 164 35.76 41.37 -6.96
C ASN A 164 36.73 42.43 -7.52
N ASP A 165 36.16 43.51 -8.05
CA ASP A 165 36.91 44.65 -8.61
C ASP A 165 37.72 45.46 -7.55
N GLN A 166 37.80 44.95 -6.32
CA GLN A 166 38.57 45.53 -5.21
C GLN A 166 39.74 44.63 -4.79
N SER A 167 39.83 43.42 -5.34
CA SER A 167 40.91 42.47 -5.08
C SER A 167 42.12 42.84 -5.94
N LEU A 168 42.75 43.96 -5.64
CA LEU A 168 43.87 44.54 -6.39
C LEU A 168 45.19 43.78 -6.16
N GLU A 169 45.35 43.17 -4.98
CA GLU A 169 46.49 42.30 -4.63
C GLU A 169 46.08 40.82 -4.71
N VAL A 170 47.09 39.95 -4.84
CA VAL A 170 46.92 38.49 -4.84
C VAL A 170 46.24 38.07 -3.57
N SER A 171 45.04 37.58 -3.76
CA SER A 171 44.12 37.16 -2.73
C SER A 171 43.36 35.93 -3.22
N ASN A 172 42.46 35.40 -2.41
CA ASN A 172 41.67 34.25 -2.83
C ASN A 172 40.71 34.67 -3.96
N HIS A 173 40.95 34.19 -5.19
CA HIS A 173 40.10 34.41 -6.36
C HIS A 173 38.64 33.95 -6.16
N GLY A 174 38.37 33.03 -5.24
CA GLY A 174 37.04 32.43 -5.06
C GLY A 174 36.76 31.33 -6.08
N LYS A 175 35.56 30.75 -6.05
CA LYS A 175 35.27 29.49 -6.76
C LYS A 175 35.03 29.61 -8.27
N THR A 176 34.82 30.83 -8.77
CA THR A 176 34.36 31.08 -10.15
C THR A 176 35.35 31.88 -10.99
N ASN A 177 36.42 32.38 -10.36
CA ASN A 177 37.35 33.34 -10.94
C ASN A 177 38.71 32.71 -11.18
N TYR A 178 38.71 31.43 -11.49
CA TYR A 178 39.86 30.68 -11.95
C TYR A 178 39.39 29.61 -12.92
N GLY A 179 40.31 29.07 -13.69
CA GLY A 179 40.03 27.95 -14.55
C GLY A 179 41.29 27.39 -15.16
N TYR A 180 41.11 26.37 -15.97
CA TYR A 180 42.15 25.83 -16.82
C TYR A 180 41.62 25.78 -18.25
N VAL A 181 42.53 25.83 -19.20
CA VAL A 181 42.23 25.92 -20.62
C VAL A 181 43.39 25.37 -21.44
N LYS A 182 43.09 24.74 -22.58
CA LYS A 182 44.12 24.33 -23.53
C LYS A 182 44.20 25.33 -24.68
N ILE A 183 45.39 25.86 -24.90
CA ILE A 183 45.67 26.85 -25.94
C ILE A 183 46.73 26.28 -26.89
N ASP A 184 46.47 26.36 -28.20
CA ASP A 184 47.49 26.05 -29.21
C ASP A 184 48.45 27.23 -29.33
N LEU A 185 49.67 27.13 -28.78
CA LEU A 185 50.71 28.17 -28.89
C LEU A 185 51.37 28.19 -30.27
N ILE A 186 50.57 28.20 -31.34
CA ILE A 186 51.09 28.30 -32.71
C ILE A 186 50.87 29.73 -33.20
N ASP A 187 51.95 30.48 -33.31
CA ASP A 187 51.93 31.87 -33.74
C ASP A 187 51.76 31.97 -35.26
N LYS A 188 50.50 32.12 -35.69
CA LYS A 188 50.07 32.19 -37.09
C LYS A 188 49.50 33.55 -37.47
N GLY A 189 49.37 34.47 -36.52
CA GLY A 189 48.50 35.65 -36.62
C GLY A 189 47.01 35.30 -36.58
N GLY A 190 46.20 36.14 -35.94
CA GLY A 190 44.75 35.98 -35.85
C GLY A 190 44.25 35.18 -34.62
N ASP A 191 42.96 34.85 -34.64
CA ASP A 191 42.26 34.18 -33.53
C ASP A 191 42.53 32.67 -33.53
N ILE A 192 42.86 32.11 -32.36
CA ILE A 192 43.00 30.67 -32.15
C ILE A 192 41.86 30.11 -31.30
N ASP A 193 41.41 28.91 -31.66
CA ASP A 193 40.38 28.20 -30.92
C ASP A 193 40.89 27.80 -29.54
N VAL A 194 40.14 28.23 -28.53
CA VAL A 194 40.40 27.89 -27.15
C VAL A 194 39.59 26.65 -26.79
N ILE A 195 40.27 25.52 -26.55
CA ILE A 195 39.61 24.30 -26.10
C ILE A 195 39.33 24.48 -24.61
N ILE A 196 38.18 25.06 -24.31
CA ILE A 196 37.61 25.03 -22.97
C ILE A 196 37.18 23.59 -22.74
N GLU A 197 37.94 22.87 -21.92
CA GLU A 197 37.55 21.54 -21.48
C GLU A 197 36.30 21.72 -20.61
N ASN A 198 35.15 21.50 -21.26
CA ASN A 198 33.82 21.51 -20.66
C ASN A 198 33.82 20.56 -19.47
N ASP A 199 33.01 20.87 -18.45
CA ASP A 199 32.76 19.98 -17.31
C ASP A 199 32.71 18.53 -17.78
N SER A 200 33.38 17.64 -17.04
CA SER A 200 33.58 16.26 -17.50
C SER A 200 32.25 15.70 -17.98
N LYS A 201 32.22 15.09 -19.17
CA LYS A 201 30.97 14.53 -19.73
C LYS A 201 30.26 13.61 -18.72
N TYR A 202 31.06 12.98 -17.85
CA TYR A 202 30.63 12.17 -16.72
C TYR A 202 29.88 12.96 -15.64
N TYR A 203 30.32 14.17 -15.29
CA TYR A 203 29.60 15.06 -14.37
C TYR A 203 28.20 15.38 -14.88
N GLN A 204 28.10 15.82 -16.14
CA GLN A 204 26.80 16.14 -16.75
C GLN A 204 25.92 14.89 -16.84
N LEU A 205 26.48 13.74 -17.24
CA LEU A 205 25.77 12.46 -17.26
C LEU A 205 25.25 12.07 -15.87
N HIS A 206 26.07 12.20 -14.83
CA HIS A 206 25.71 11.93 -13.44
C HIS A 206 24.58 12.86 -12.97
N LYS A 207 24.72 14.18 -13.18
CA LYS A 207 23.72 15.19 -12.85
C LYS A 207 22.36 14.86 -13.46
N TRP A 208 22.30 14.70 -14.79
CA TRP A 208 21.04 14.50 -15.51
C TRP A 208 20.41 13.14 -15.22
N THR A 209 21.21 12.09 -15.07
CA THR A 209 20.73 10.75 -14.73
C THR A 209 20.10 10.76 -13.34
N ASN A 210 20.79 11.31 -12.35
CA ASN A 210 20.28 11.36 -10.98
C ASN A 210 19.06 12.27 -10.87
N PHE A 211 19.04 13.41 -11.55
CA PHE A 211 17.86 14.27 -11.61
C PHE A 211 16.65 13.53 -12.22
N SER A 212 16.83 12.83 -13.34
CA SER A 212 15.75 12.08 -13.99
C SER A 212 15.25 10.93 -13.10
N CYS A 213 16.17 10.16 -12.52
CA CYS A 213 15.85 8.96 -11.75
C CYS A 213 15.27 9.30 -10.37
N TRP A 214 15.95 10.12 -9.57
CA TRP A 214 15.52 10.47 -8.23
C TRP A 214 14.58 11.67 -8.20
N GLY A 215 14.72 12.63 -9.12
CA GLY A 215 13.86 13.79 -9.21
C GLY A 215 12.46 13.46 -9.73
N VAL A 216 12.31 12.52 -10.66
CA VAL A 216 11.02 12.19 -11.31
C VAL A 216 10.65 10.71 -11.22
N ALA A 217 11.51 9.80 -11.71
CA ALA A 217 11.13 8.39 -11.87
C ALA A 217 10.82 7.68 -10.53
N SER A 218 11.50 8.07 -9.44
CA SER A 218 11.26 7.54 -8.10
C SER A 218 9.84 7.82 -7.59
N ASP A 219 9.28 8.99 -7.91
CA ASP A 219 7.90 9.32 -7.58
C ASP A 219 6.92 8.43 -8.37
N LEU A 220 7.17 8.25 -9.67
CA LEU A 220 6.36 7.36 -10.50
C LEU A 220 6.38 5.92 -9.97
N ALA A 221 7.55 5.41 -9.57
CA ALA A 221 7.69 4.08 -8.98
C ALA A 221 6.89 3.94 -7.67
N ILE A 222 6.89 4.96 -6.82
CA ILE A 222 6.10 4.98 -5.57
C ILE A 222 4.60 5.07 -5.86
N ILE A 223 4.20 5.91 -6.82
CA ILE A 223 2.80 6.05 -7.30
C ILE A 223 2.28 4.69 -7.76
N VAL A 224 3.05 3.95 -8.57
CA VAL A 224 2.71 2.59 -9.02
C VAL A 224 2.51 1.66 -7.82
N GLY A 225 3.47 1.59 -6.89
CA GLY A 225 3.39 0.69 -5.74
C GLY A 225 2.24 1.02 -4.78
N ARG A 226 1.92 2.31 -4.60
CA ARG A 226 0.96 2.81 -3.60
C ARG A 226 -0.47 2.85 -4.11
N TYR A 227 -0.71 3.30 -5.35
CA TYR A 227 -2.05 3.58 -5.85
C TYR A 227 -2.62 2.44 -6.69
N PHE A 228 -1.80 1.64 -7.35
CA PHE A 228 -2.27 0.55 -8.21
C PHE A 228 -2.38 -0.78 -7.45
N LYS A 229 -2.84 -0.77 -6.18
CA LYS A 229 -2.85 -1.95 -5.29
C LYS A 229 -3.57 -3.18 -5.85
N THR A 230 -4.57 -2.99 -6.71
CA THR A 230 -5.33 -4.07 -7.36
C THR A 230 -4.73 -4.57 -8.65
N TRP A 231 -3.73 -3.89 -9.22
CA TRP A 231 -3.14 -4.33 -10.48
C TRP A 231 -2.09 -5.41 -10.20
N GLY A 232 -2.29 -6.61 -10.77
CA GLY A 232 -1.42 -7.77 -10.53
C GLY A 232 0.05 -7.51 -10.86
N TYR A 233 0.34 -6.62 -11.81
CA TYR A 233 1.69 -6.28 -12.23
C TYR A 233 2.36 -5.17 -11.41
N ARG A 234 1.65 -4.59 -10.42
CA ARG A 234 2.15 -3.41 -9.68
C ARG A 234 3.51 -3.64 -9.02
N THR A 235 3.72 -4.80 -8.41
CA THR A 235 4.94 -5.09 -7.65
C THR A 235 6.11 -5.27 -8.61
N TYR A 236 5.86 -5.88 -9.77
CA TYR A 236 6.85 -6.02 -10.83
C TYR A 236 7.23 -4.67 -11.45
N LEU A 237 6.25 -3.82 -11.79
CA LEU A 237 6.55 -2.51 -12.36
C LEU A 237 7.26 -1.61 -11.33
N HIS A 238 6.81 -1.59 -10.07
CA HIS A 238 7.48 -0.88 -8.99
C HIS A 238 8.92 -1.33 -8.81
N GLY A 239 9.14 -2.65 -8.72
CA GLY A 239 10.48 -3.22 -8.58
C GLY A 239 11.38 -2.92 -9.77
N PHE A 240 10.86 -3.07 -11.00
CA PHE A 240 11.58 -2.77 -12.23
C PHE A 240 12.03 -1.32 -12.32
N LEU A 241 11.13 -0.37 -12.02
CA LEU A 241 11.47 1.06 -12.01
C LEU A 241 12.58 1.36 -10.99
N PHE A 242 12.52 0.78 -9.79
CA PHE A 242 13.58 0.97 -8.79
C PHE A 242 14.90 0.30 -9.17
N ILE A 243 14.88 -0.86 -9.83
CA ILE A 243 16.08 -1.50 -10.37
C ILE A 243 16.75 -0.57 -11.40
N LEU A 244 15.97 0.02 -12.32
CA LEU A 244 16.49 0.97 -13.31
C LEU A 244 17.06 2.24 -12.67
N ILE A 245 16.35 2.82 -11.70
CA ILE A 245 16.80 4.01 -10.97
C ILE A 245 18.12 3.73 -10.26
N ILE A 246 18.22 2.61 -9.56
CA ILE A 246 19.40 2.28 -8.74
C ILE A 246 20.58 1.91 -9.64
N SER A 247 20.36 1.09 -10.68
CA SER A 247 21.45 0.69 -11.57
C SER A 247 22.04 1.87 -12.32
N SER A 248 21.20 2.77 -12.86
CA SER A 248 21.66 3.97 -13.58
C SER A 248 22.39 4.97 -12.67
N SER A 249 21.87 5.21 -11.47
CA SER A 249 22.51 6.09 -10.47
C SER A 249 23.88 5.54 -10.06
N LEU A 250 23.97 4.24 -9.78
CA LEU A 250 25.22 3.59 -9.39
C LEU A 250 26.22 3.57 -10.54
N THR A 251 25.78 3.27 -11.76
CA THR A 251 26.64 3.23 -12.96
C THR A 251 27.26 4.59 -13.25
N THR A 252 26.45 5.65 -13.24
CA THR A 252 26.95 7.01 -13.50
C THR A 252 27.85 7.54 -12.38
N ALA A 253 27.56 7.19 -11.13
CA ALA A 253 28.46 7.50 -10.02
C ALA A 253 29.79 6.74 -10.13
N ILE A 254 29.78 5.45 -10.48
CA ILE A 254 31.00 4.67 -10.71
C ILE A 254 31.80 5.26 -11.86
N PHE A 255 31.18 5.66 -12.97
CA PHE A 255 31.90 6.29 -14.08
C PHE A 255 32.57 7.61 -13.66
N MET A 256 31.85 8.47 -12.93
CA MET A 256 32.41 9.70 -12.39
C MET A 256 33.60 9.41 -11.44
N LEU A 257 33.43 8.49 -10.51
CA LEU A 257 34.49 8.10 -9.57
C LEU A 257 35.68 7.39 -10.24
N SER A 258 35.45 6.66 -11.34
CA SER A 258 36.51 5.98 -12.08
C SER A 258 37.36 6.95 -12.92
N ASN A 259 36.76 8.05 -13.39
CA ASN A 259 37.46 9.07 -14.13
C ASN A 259 38.27 9.98 -13.19
N ASP A 260 37.76 10.22 -11.99
CA ASP A 260 38.35 11.10 -10.99
C ASP A 260 38.75 10.31 -9.73
N TRP A 261 39.43 9.17 -9.91
CA TRP A 261 39.75 8.22 -8.83
C TRP A 261 40.55 8.84 -7.69
N GLU A 262 41.37 9.85 -8.01
CA GLU A 262 42.15 10.62 -7.03
C GLU A 262 41.25 11.22 -5.93
N ILE A 263 40.00 11.59 -6.22
CA ILE A 263 39.04 12.15 -5.25
C ILE A 263 38.72 11.15 -4.11
N LEU A 264 38.80 9.85 -4.37
CA LEU A 264 38.57 8.81 -3.37
C LEU A 264 39.80 8.53 -2.50
N GLU A 265 40.99 8.97 -2.92
CA GLU A 265 42.16 8.87 -2.07
C GLU A 265 42.00 9.77 -0.85
N TRP A 266 42.27 9.22 0.34
CA TRP A 266 42.02 9.90 1.61
C TRP A 266 42.68 11.28 1.72
N LYS A 267 43.84 11.46 1.06
CA LYS A 267 44.58 12.72 1.01
C LYS A 267 43.76 13.81 0.29
N HIS A 268 43.27 13.50 -0.91
CA HIS A 268 42.47 14.43 -1.72
C HIS A 268 41.05 14.59 -1.16
N PHE A 269 40.43 13.52 -0.66
CA PHE A 269 39.13 13.60 0.02
C PHE A 269 39.15 14.58 1.20
N LYS A 270 40.26 14.68 1.95
CA LYS A 270 40.41 15.66 3.05
C LYS A 270 40.49 17.10 2.57
N GLU A 271 40.95 17.34 1.36
CA GLU A 271 41.10 18.68 0.77
C GLU A 271 39.80 19.16 0.12
N GLU A 272 38.87 18.24 -0.19
CA GLU A 272 37.57 18.57 -0.78
C GLU A 272 36.72 19.54 0.09
N PRO A 273 35.94 20.44 -0.54
CA PRO A 273 34.97 21.25 0.16
C PRO A 273 33.98 20.40 0.97
N ALA A 274 33.55 20.90 2.14
CA ALA A 274 32.62 20.18 3.03
C ALA A 274 31.33 19.72 2.30
N LYS A 275 30.86 20.49 1.31
CA LYS A 275 29.69 20.13 0.48
C LYS A 275 29.94 18.87 -0.36
N ASN A 276 31.12 18.72 -0.95
CA ASN A 276 31.49 17.56 -1.77
C ASN A 276 31.68 16.32 -0.91
N LYS A 277 32.39 16.46 0.23
CA LYS A 277 32.53 15.38 1.23
C LYS A 277 31.17 14.87 1.69
N PHE A 278 30.27 15.80 2.04
CA PHE A 278 28.91 15.48 2.45
C PHE A 278 28.17 14.72 1.33
N HIS A 279 28.23 15.22 0.10
CA HIS A 279 27.60 14.57 -1.06
C HIS A 279 28.13 13.14 -1.27
N ILE A 280 29.44 12.93 -1.24
CA ILE A 280 30.06 11.60 -1.43
C ILE A 280 29.66 10.62 -0.31
N VAL A 281 29.77 11.05 0.96
CA VAL A 281 29.43 10.19 2.11
C VAL A 281 27.95 9.81 2.11
N PHE A 282 27.07 10.76 1.81
CA PHE A 282 25.64 10.49 1.67
C PHE A 282 25.35 9.54 0.53
N PHE A 283 26.02 9.70 -0.62
CA PHE A 283 25.87 8.81 -1.75
C PHE A 283 26.26 7.37 -1.41
N ILE A 284 27.39 7.15 -0.72
CA ILE A 284 27.83 5.79 -0.32
C ILE A 284 26.81 5.16 0.63
N THR A 285 26.36 5.92 1.64
CA THR A 285 25.36 5.45 2.60
C THR A 285 24.04 5.11 1.92
N LEU A 286 23.57 6.00 1.04
CA LEU A 286 22.36 5.79 0.24
C LEU A 286 22.50 4.55 -0.64
N SER A 287 23.66 4.32 -1.26
CA SER A 287 23.92 3.18 -2.14
C SER A 287 23.77 1.84 -1.43
N VAL A 288 24.31 1.71 -0.22
CA VAL A 288 24.12 0.51 0.60
C VAL A 288 22.64 0.31 0.92
N LEU A 289 21.94 1.37 1.36
CA LEU A 289 20.52 1.28 1.67
C LEU A 289 19.66 0.92 0.46
N MET A 290 19.99 1.46 -0.73
CA MET A 290 19.32 1.14 -1.99
C MET A 290 19.45 -0.35 -2.34
N ILE A 291 20.65 -0.92 -2.24
CA ILE A 291 20.90 -2.34 -2.50
C ILE A 291 20.08 -3.21 -1.53
N VAL A 292 20.13 -2.89 -0.23
CA VAL A 292 19.35 -3.60 0.79
C VAL A 292 17.85 -3.52 0.52
N GLN A 293 17.34 -2.35 0.09
CA GLN A 293 15.93 -2.20 -0.28
C GLN A 293 15.53 -3.00 -1.53
N CYS A 294 16.39 -3.08 -2.54
CA CYS A 294 16.16 -3.92 -3.72
C CYS A 294 16.05 -5.40 -3.35
N ILE A 295 17.02 -5.91 -2.59
CA ILE A 295 17.04 -7.30 -2.13
C ILE A 295 15.80 -7.57 -1.26
N GLY A 296 15.51 -6.68 -0.31
CA GLY A 296 14.34 -6.77 0.55
C GLY A 296 13.02 -6.76 -0.22
N GLY A 297 12.91 -5.95 -1.27
CA GLY A 297 11.75 -5.89 -2.16
C GLY A 297 11.56 -7.18 -2.96
N ILE A 298 12.63 -7.77 -3.50
CA ILE A 298 12.58 -9.06 -4.21
C ILE A 298 12.16 -10.18 -3.26
N MET A 299 12.78 -10.27 -2.08
CA MET A 299 12.43 -11.25 -1.05
C MET A 299 10.96 -11.10 -0.63
N TYR A 300 10.49 -9.86 -0.44
CA TYR A 300 9.10 -9.57 -0.12
C TYR A 300 8.15 -10.04 -1.24
N ASN A 301 8.48 -9.79 -2.50
CA ASN A 301 7.66 -10.24 -3.63
C ASN A 301 7.58 -11.77 -3.70
N MET A 302 8.71 -12.47 -3.53
CA MET A 302 8.74 -13.94 -3.46
C MET A 302 7.85 -14.47 -2.32
N MET A 303 7.86 -13.78 -1.17
CA MET A 303 7.00 -14.14 -0.03
C MET A 303 5.52 -13.88 -0.28
N LEU A 304 5.15 -12.80 -1.00
CA LEU A 304 3.76 -12.50 -1.36
C LEU A 304 3.17 -13.53 -2.32
N ILE A 305 3.97 -13.95 -3.30
CA ILE A 305 3.60 -14.94 -4.31
C ILE A 305 3.56 -16.35 -3.70
N SER A 306 4.37 -16.58 -2.65
CA SER A 306 4.40 -17.88 -1.98
C SER A 306 3.03 -18.26 -1.42
N HIS A 307 2.61 -19.47 -1.76
CA HIS A 307 1.42 -20.08 -1.20
C HIS A 307 1.64 -20.76 0.15
N LYS A 308 2.90 -20.84 0.63
CA LYS A 308 3.20 -21.41 1.94
C LYS A 308 2.79 -20.41 3.02
N ILE A 309 2.09 -20.90 4.04
CA ILE A 309 1.68 -20.08 5.20
C ILE A 309 2.94 -19.53 5.85
N ASN A 310 3.19 -18.24 5.72
CA ASN A 310 4.33 -17.57 6.33
C ASN A 310 3.83 -16.43 7.20
N LYS A 311 3.77 -16.68 8.52
CA LYS A 311 3.29 -15.70 9.51
C LYS A 311 4.12 -14.40 9.50
N GLN A 312 5.37 -14.44 9.05
CA GLN A 312 6.25 -13.27 8.98
C GLN A 312 5.90 -12.29 7.82
N VAL A 313 5.00 -12.67 6.91
CA VAL A 313 4.57 -11.81 5.79
C VAL A 313 3.85 -10.55 6.27
N SER A 314 3.29 -10.54 7.49
CA SER A 314 2.56 -9.40 8.03
C SER A 314 3.46 -8.23 8.52
N ILE A 315 4.68 -8.52 9.01
CA ILE A 315 5.58 -7.51 9.62
C ILE A 315 6.49 -6.86 8.58
N LYS A 316 6.94 -7.62 7.58
CA LYS A 316 7.91 -7.19 6.57
C LYS A 316 7.44 -6.06 5.63
N PRO A 317 6.16 -5.93 5.23
CA PRO A 317 5.68 -4.83 4.40
C PRO A 317 5.93 -3.47 5.04
N SER A 318 5.74 -3.37 6.36
CA SER A 318 5.97 -2.14 7.11
C SER A 318 7.45 -1.76 7.12
N ILE A 319 8.35 -2.74 7.29
CA ILE A 319 9.80 -2.49 7.26
C ILE A 319 10.24 -1.99 5.89
N HIS A 320 9.81 -2.65 4.81
CA HIS A 320 10.14 -2.22 3.44
C HIS A 320 9.55 -0.84 3.13
N ALA A 321 8.30 -0.56 3.54
CA ALA A 321 7.67 0.74 3.33
C ALA A 321 8.37 1.86 4.10
N ILE A 322 8.74 1.64 5.36
CA ILE A 322 9.45 2.63 6.20
C ILE A 322 10.84 2.87 5.64
N ALA A 323 11.62 1.81 5.42
CA ALA A 323 12.98 1.92 4.94
C ALA A 323 13.05 2.48 3.51
N GLY A 324 12.11 2.10 2.64
CA GLY A 324 11.94 2.71 1.31
C GLY A 324 11.60 4.20 1.39
N SER A 325 10.79 4.62 2.37
CA SER A 325 10.49 6.05 2.59
C SER A 325 11.73 6.83 3.06
N ILE A 326 12.57 6.22 3.91
CA ILE A 326 13.86 6.79 4.34
C ILE A 326 14.80 6.94 3.13
N VAL A 327 14.96 5.89 2.33
CA VAL A 327 15.79 5.91 1.11
C VAL A 327 15.31 7.00 0.14
N TYR A 328 14.00 7.10 -0.08
CA TYR A 328 13.42 8.15 -0.91
C TYR A 328 13.73 9.55 -0.39
N ALA A 329 13.55 9.80 0.92
CA ALA A 329 13.82 11.10 1.51
C ALA A 329 15.30 11.49 1.39
N ILE A 330 16.21 10.57 1.69
CA ILE A 330 17.66 10.79 1.54
C ILE A 330 18.02 11.01 0.07
N GLY A 331 17.44 10.24 -0.86
CA GLY A 331 17.64 10.43 -2.30
C GLY A 331 17.20 11.81 -2.78
N LYS A 332 16.05 12.32 -2.30
CA LYS A 332 15.61 13.68 -2.61
C LYS A 332 16.55 14.75 -2.04
N LEU A 333 17.00 14.60 -0.80
CA LEU A 333 17.99 15.50 -0.20
C LEU A 333 19.31 15.49 -0.98
N GLN A 334 19.73 14.33 -1.50
CA GLN A 334 20.94 14.21 -2.30
C GLN A 334 20.85 14.97 -3.62
N ILE A 335 19.70 14.90 -4.32
CA ILE A 335 19.45 15.70 -5.53
C ILE A 335 19.44 17.18 -5.20
N ILE A 336 18.77 17.59 -4.14
CA ILE A 336 18.74 18.99 -3.70
C ILE A 336 20.17 19.48 -3.43
N ALA A 337 20.98 18.70 -2.71
CA ALA A 337 22.38 19.02 -2.46
C ALA A 337 23.19 19.17 -3.76
N GLY A 338 23.02 18.26 -4.72
CA GLY A 338 23.67 18.35 -6.03
C GLY A 338 23.24 19.59 -6.83
N LEU A 339 21.94 19.91 -6.85
CA LEU A 339 21.44 21.11 -7.53
C LEU A 339 21.92 22.42 -6.88
N PHE A 340 22.09 22.44 -5.56
CA PHE A 340 22.72 23.55 -4.84
C PHE A 340 24.21 23.68 -5.12
N MET A 341 24.92 22.59 -5.43
CA MET A 341 26.31 22.66 -5.87
C MET A 341 26.42 23.30 -7.26
N ASP A 342 25.45 23.02 -8.15
CA ASP A 342 25.36 23.56 -9.50
C ASP A 342 24.74 24.95 -9.63
N ASN A 343 24.08 25.45 -8.58
CA ASN A 343 23.22 26.64 -8.64
C ASN A 343 22.16 26.59 -9.76
N ASP A 344 21.65 25.41 -10.11
CA ASP A 344 20.70 25.24 -11.21
C ASP A 344 19.25 25.47 -10.75
N ILE A 345 18.85 26.74 -10.69
CA ILE A 345 17.52 27.14 -10.19
C ILE A 345 16.36 26.55 -11.00
N ARG A 346 16.58 26.28 -12.30
CA ARG A 346 15.54 25.73 -13.18
C ARG A 346 15.18 24.32 -12.76
N LEU A 347 16.17 23.47 -12.53
CA LEU A 347 15.96 22.10 -12.06
C LEU A 347 15.36 22.06 -10.64
N MET A 348 15.70 23.01 -9.78
CA MET A 348 15.08 23.14 -8.45
C MET A 348 13.59 23.46 -8.54
N LEU A 349 13.17 24.35 -9.45
CA LEU A 349 11.75 24.66 -9.68
C LEU A 349 10.97 23.44 -10.21
N ILE A 350 11.55 22.69 -11.16
CA ILE A 350 10.95 21.46 -11.69
C ILE A 350 10.78 20.42 -10.56
N LEU A 351 11.82 20.21 -9.73
CA LEU A 351 11.73 19.30 -8.60
C LEU A 351 10.64 19.72 -7.61
N GLY A 352 10.52 21.02 -7.32
CA GLY A 352 9.46 21.57 -6.46
C GLY A 352 8.06 21.30 -7.02
N ALA A 353 7.86 21.44 -8.34
CA ALA A 353 6.60 21.14 -9.00
C ALA A 353 6.24 19.64 -8.89
N VAL A 354 7.21 18.75 -9.14
CA VAL A 354 7.00 17.29 -9.03
C VAL A 354 6.61 16.89 -7.60
N LEU A 355 7.31 17.41 -6.59
CA LEU A 355 6.99 17.15 -5.18
C LEU A 355 5.59 17.66 -4.80
N THR A 356 5.20 18.83 -5.33
CA THR A 356 3.86 19.40 -5.11
C THR A 356 2.77 18.52 -5.72
N ILE A 357 2.95 18.06 -6.96
CA ILE A 357 2.00 17.14 -7.62
C ILE A 357 1.86 15.85 -6.81
N ARG A 358 2.98 15.27 -6.36
CA ARG A 358 2.98 14.06 -5.53
C ARG A 358 2.25 14.26 -4.20
N PHE A 359 2.43 15.41 -3.55
CA PHE A 359 1.71 15.76 -2.32
C PHE A 359 0.20 15.87 -2.56
N ILE A 360 -0.22 16.55 -3.63
CA ILE A 360 -1.63 16.65 -4.02
C ILE A 360 -2.23 15.25 -4.25
N LEU A 361 -1.55 14.38 -5.00
CA LEU A 361 -2.00 13.00 -5.22
C LEU A 361 -2.16 12.22 -3.92
N GLU A 362 -1.26 12.41 -2.95
CA GLU A 362 -1.34 11.76 -1.64
C GLU A 362 -2.56 12.24 -0.83
N VAL A 363 -2.85 13.54 -0.84
CA VAL A 363 -4.05 14.11 -0.19
C VAL A 363 -5.32 13.56 -0.83
N ILE A 364 -5.39 13.53 -2.17
CA ILE A 364 -6.55 12.99 -2.90
C ILE A 364 -6.72 11.49 -2.62
N TYR A 365 -5.61 10.75 -2.53
CA TYR A 365 -5.64 9.33 -2.18
C TYR A 365 -6.13 9.07 -0.76
N GLN A 366 -5.64 9.82 0.23
CA GLN A 366 -6.06 9.68 1.63
C GLN A 366 -7.55 10.03 1.83
N ARG A 367 -8.08 10.96 1.01
CA ARG A 367 -9.51 11.26 0.97
C ARG A 367 -10.36 10.21 0.23
N GLY A 368 -9.74 9.22 -0.41
CA GLY A 368 -10.42 8.16 -1.15
C GLY A 368 -10.94 8.55 -2.54
N THR A 369 -10.84 9.83 -2.94
CA THR A 369 -11.42 10.38 -4.19
C THR A 369 -10.76 9.81 -5.45
N LEU A 370 -9.43 9.62 -5.43
CA LEU A 370 -8.65 9.16 -6.60
C LEU A 370 -9.11 7.76 -7.09
N MET A 371 -9.50 6.91 -6.15
CA MET A 371 -9.94 5.54 -6.42
C MET A 371 -11.37 5.47 -6.96
N VAL A 372 -12.21 6.46 -6.66
CA VAL A 372 -13.56 6.56 -7.23
C VAL A 372 -13.47 6.91 -8.71
N MET A 373 -12.60 7.85 -9.08
CA MET A 373 -12.41 8.28 -10.47
C MET A 373 -11.85 7.17 -11.37
N THR A 374 -10.88 6.38 -10.91
CA THR A 374 -10.28 5.30 -11.72
C THR A 374 -11.21 4.10 -11.91
N ASN A 375 -12.22 3.92 -11.03
CA ASN A 375 -13.15 2.78 -11.10
C ASN A 375 -14.54 3.15 -11.63
N GLY A 376 -14.92 4.42 -11.64
CA GLY A 376 -16.29 4.88 -11.93
C GLY A 376 -16.79 4.61 -13.35
N ASN A 377 -15.89 4.53 -14.35
CA ASN A 377 -16.32 4.46 -15.76
C ASN A 377 -16.06 3.11 -16.44
N SER A 378 -15.25 2.21 -15.87
CA SER A 378 -14.87 0.96 -16.54
C SER A 378 -15.73 -0.27 -16.20
N SER A 379 -16.67 -0.15 -15.25
CA SER A 379 -17.51 -1.30 -14.85
C SER A 379 -18.47 -1.76 -15.96
N SER A 380 -18.87 -0.85 -16.85
CA SER A 380 -19.82 -1.14 -17.93
C SER A 380 -19.18 -1.83 -19.15
N SER A 381 -17.94 -1.46 -19.50
CA SER A 381 -17.30 -1.92 -20.75
C SER A 381 -16.49 -3.20 -20.59
N TYR A 382 -15.86 -3.44 -19.44
CA TYR A 382 -15.07 -4.67 -19.20
C TYR A 382 -15.95 -5.92 -19.09
N PHE A 383 -17.15 -5.81 -18.49
CA PHE A 383 -18.12 -6.92 -18.43
C PHE A 383 -18.67 -7.30 -19.82
N LYS A 384 -18.68 -6.38 -20.80
CA LYS A 384 -19.16 -6.68 -22.16
C LYS A 384 -18.15 -7.41 -23.04
N LYS A 385 -16.85 -7.38 -22.71
CA LYS A 385 -15.79 -7.90 -23.61
C LYS A 385 -15.15 -9.21 -23.16
N HIS A 386 -15.22 -9.55 -21.87
CA HIS A 386 -15.03 -10.94 -21.46
C HIS A 386 -16.35 -11.67 -21.67
N LYS A 387 -16.61 -12.07 -22.93
CA LYS A 387 -17.52 -13.18 -23.21
C LYS A 387 -17.15 -14.27 -22.19
N VAL A 388 -18.11 -14.59 -21.32
CA VAL A 388 -18.12 -15.82 -20.53
C VAL A 388 -17.56 -16.90 -21.45
N LEU A 389 -16.36 -17.41 -21.16
CA LEU A 389 -15.70 -18.42 -21.97
C LEU A 389 -16.69 -19.58 -22.09
N PRO A 390 -17.34 -19.79 -23.26
CA PRO A 390 -18.46 -20.73 -23.38
C PRO A 390 -18.06 -22.17 -23.05
N ASP A 391 -16.76 -22.47 -23.14
CA ASP A 391 -16.24 -23.84 -23.00
C ASP A 391 -15.72 -24.16 -21.59
N LYS A 392 -15.88 -23.26 -20.60
CA LYS A 392 -15.40 -23.49 -19.21
C LYS A 392 -16.51 -23.43 -18.14
N GLU A 393 -17.77 -23.41 -18.55
CA GLU A 393 -18.93 -23.52 -17.66
C GLU A 393 -19.08 -24.86 -16.89
N PRO A 394 -18.64 -26.06 -17.37
CA PRO A 394 -19.05 -27.29 -16.69
C PRO A 394 -18.45 -27.44 -15.28
N LEU A 395 -17.26 -26.90 -15.01
CA LEU A 395 -16.61 -27.10 -13.71
C LEU A 395 -17.22 -26.25 -12.59
N LEU A 396 -17.77 -25.07 -12.91
CA LEU A 396 -18.40 -24.19 -11.91
C LEU A 396 -19.91 -24.44 -11.81
N LEU A 397 -20.57 -24.94 -12.87
CA LEU A 397 -21.96 -25.41 -12.80
C LEU A 397 -22.08 -26.70 -11.96
N ASN A 398 -21.06 -27.55 -11.97
CA ASN A 398 -20.99 -28.73 -11.11
C ASN A 398 -20.96 -28.38 -9.61
N ILE A 399 -20.55 -27.17 -9.21
CA ILE A 399 -20.57 -26.74 -7.80
C ILE A 399 -21.98 -26.85 -7.18
N ASN A 400 -23.01 -26.62 -7.98
CA ASN A 400 -24.39 -26.72 -7.51
C ASN A 400 -24.93 -28.16 -7.48
N GLN A 401 -24.19 -29.13 -8.01
CA GLN A 401 -24.62 -30.53 -8.18
C GLN A 401 -23.73 -31.57 -7.47
N SER A 402 -22.45 -31.28 -7.23
CA SER A 402 -21.49 -32.20 -6.58
C SER A 402 -21.18 -31.80 -5.13
N ASN A 403 -20.80 -32.78 -4.30
CA ASN A 403 -20.28 -32.54 -2.95
C ASN A 403 -19.09 -31.56 -3.02
N PHE A 404 -19.20 -30.42 -2.34
CA PHE A 404 -18.17 -29.37 -2.28
C PHE A 404 -16.76 -29.90 -1.97
N GLU A 405 -16.69 -30.99 -1.20
CA GLU A 405 -15.45 -31.67 -0.78
C GLU A 405 -14.66 -32.24 -1.97
N GLU A 406 -15.30 -32.78 -3.01
CA GLU A 406 -14.59 -33.34 -4.18
C GLU A 406 -13.92 -32.24 -5.03
N MET A 407 -14.53 -31.05 -5.06
CA MET A 407 -13.99 -29.91 -5.80
C MET A 407 -12.84 -29.20 -5.09
N GLU A 408 -12.85 -29.17 -3.76
CA GLU A 408 -11.76 -28.58 -2.98
C GLU A 408 -10.43 -29.31 -3.24
N VAL A 409 -10.49 -30.62 -3.48
CA VAL A 409 -9.31 -31.46 -3.75
C VAL A 409 -8.81 -31.35 -5.19
N GLN A 410 -9.68 -31.05 -6.16
CA GLN A 410 -9.34 -31.15 -7.59
C GLN A 410 -9.09 -29.81 -8.32
N SER A 411 -9.42 -28.68 -7.71
CA SER A 411 -9.29 -27.38 -8.40
C SER A 411 -7.96 -26.68 -8.11
N ASP A 412 -7.09 -26.57 -9.13
CA ASP A 412 -5.92 -25.66 -9.11
C ASP A 412 -6.32 -24.18 -9.00
N LYS A 413 -7.61 -23.86 -9.17
CA LYS A 413 -8.12 -22.49 -9.12
C LYS A 413 -8.49 -22.09 -7.71
N LEU A 414 -8.11 -20.87 -7.35
CA LEU A 414 -8.47 -20.27 -6.08
C LEU A 414 -9.85 -19.61 -6.21
N TRP A 415 -10.79 -19.96 -5.36
CA TRP A 415 -12.13 -19.39 -5.36
C TRP A 415 -12.70 -19.33 -3.95
N CYS A 416 -13.66 -18.43 -3.72
CA CYS A 416 -14.38 -18.34 -2.46
C CYS A 416 -15.83 -17.90 -2.69
N ILE A 417 -16.64 -17.93 -1.63
CA ILE A 417 -18.03 -17.48 -1.65
C ILE A 417 -18.11 -16.11 -0.97
N PHE A 418 -18.74 -15.14 -1.63
CA PHE A 418 -19.00 -13.82 -1.06
C PHE A 418 -20.40 -13.37 -1.46
N HIS A 419 -21.28 -13.12 -0.49
CA HIS A 419 -22.69 -12.76 -0.71
C HIS A 419 -23.42 -13.76 -1.65
N ASN A 420 -23.27 -15.06 -1.39
CA ASN A 420 -23.78 -16.18 -2.20
C ASN A 420 -23.29 -16.23 -3.65
N GLN A 421 -22.22 -15.50 -3.99
CA GLN A 421 -21.63 -15.53 -5.32
C GLN A 421 -20.22 -16.11 -5.26
N ILE A 422 -19.90 -16.90 -6.28
CA ILE A 422 -18.56 -17.45 -6.43
C ILE A 422 -17.63 -16.37 -6.97
N ILE A 423 -16.51 -16.17 -6.30
CA ILE A 423 -15.46 -15.21 -6.67
C ILE A 423 -14.24 -16.00 -7.13
N ASP A 424 -13.75 -15.73 -8.34
CA ASP A 424 -12.49 -16.30 -8.84
C ASP A 424 -11.30 -15.45 -8.36
N LEU A 425 -10.52 -16.01 -7.44
CA LEU A 425 -9.36 -15.35 -6.84
C LEU A 425 -8.06 -15.62 -7.61
N SER A 426 -8.07 -16.42 -8.68
CA SER A 426 -6.86 -16.89 -9.38
C SER A 426 -6.02 -15.75 -9.96
N GLN A 427 -6.64 -14.62 -10.30
CA GLN A 427 -5.96 -13.42 -10.81
C GLN A 427 -5.78 -12.32 -9.75
N MET A 428 -6.22 -12.56 -8.52
CA MET A 428 -6.15 -11.60 -7.43
C MET A 428 -4.91 -11.82 -6.58
N ILE A 429 -4.16 -10.75 -6.31
CA ILE A 429 -3.08 -10.77 -5.34
C ILE A 429 -3.59 -10.20 -4.03
N HIS A 430 -3.57 -10.98 -2.95
CA HIS A 430 -3.93 -10.47 -1.64
C HIS A 430 -2.79 -9.60 -1.08
N PRO A 431 -3.06 -8.40 -0.56
CA PRO A 431 -2.01 -7.56 0.04
C PRO A 431 -1.33 -8.20 1.26
N GLY A 432 -2.01 -9.11 1.96
CA GLY A 432 -1.46 -9.91 3.05
C GLY A 432 -0.76 -11.21 2.62
N GLY A 433 -0.68 -11.50 1.31
CA GLY A 433 -0.08 -12.71 0.75
C GLY A 433 -1.11 -13.73 0.25
N ASN A 434 -0.77 -14.41 -0.86
CA ASN A 434 -1.68 -15.32 -1.57
C ASN A 434 -1.97 -16.63 -0.83
N TYR A 435 -1.22 -16.96 0.23
CA TYR A 435 -1.57 -18.07 1.11
C TYR A 435 -2.94 -17.88 1.78
N ILE A 436 -3.40 -16.64 1.98
CA ILE A 436 -4.72 -16.34 2.55
C ILE A 436 -5.83 -16.87 1.64
N TRP A 437 -5.66 -16.77 0.32
CA TRP A 437 -6.61 -17.31 -0.65
C TRP A 437 -6.75 -18.82 -0.57
N LYS A 438 -5.66 -19.53 -0.27
CA LYS A 438 -5.72 -20.97 -0.02
C LYS A 438 -6.46 -21.31 1.27
N LEU A 439 -6.28 -20.51 2.31
CA LEU A 439 -6.94 -20.74 3.60
C LEU A 439 -8.45 -20.50 3.57
N ILE A 440 -8.95 -19.73 2.59
CA ILE A 440 -10.37 -19.42 2.43
C ILE A 440 -10.98 -20.08 1.19
N GLN A 441 -10.23 -20.96 0.54
CA GLN A 441 -10.70 -21.64 -0.66
C GLN A 441 -12.00 -22.39 -0.32
N GLY A 442 -13.03 -22.18 -1.13
CA GLY A 442 -14.34 -22.79 -0.95
C GLY A 442 -15.21 -22.26 0.21
N GLN A 443 -14.70 -21.36 1.04
CA GLN A 443 -15.43 -20.85 2.20
C GLN A 443 -16.26 -19.60 1.89
N ASP A 444 -17.32 -19.37 2.67
CA ASP A 444 -17.98 -18.05 2.74
C ASP A 444 -17.11 -17.08 3.52
N ILE A 445 -16.55 -16.11 2.80
CA ILE A 445 -15.60 -15.15 3.35
C ILE A 445 -16.28 -13.92 3.93
N THR A 446 -17.60 -13.79 3.78
CA THR A 446 -18.35 -12.59 4.16
C THR A 446 -18.05 -12.20 5.61
N LYS A 447 -18.05 -13.15 6.56
CA LYS A 447 -17.71 -12.90 7.97
C LYS A 447 -16.31 -12.33 8.20
N TYR A 448 -15.34 -12.76 7.40
CA TYR A 448 -13.95 -12.30 7.48
C TYR A 448 -13.79 -10.92 6.85
N VAL A 449 -14.38 -10.69 5.67
CA VAL A 449 -14.23 -9.42 4.96
C VAL A 449 -14.95 -8.27 5.71
N LEU A 450 -16.07 -8.56 6.37
CA LEU A 450 -16.77 -7.61 7.25
C LEU A 450 -16.05 -7.35 8.59
N GLY A 451 -14.98 -8.10 8.87
CA GLY A 451 -14.23 -7.99 10.12
C GLY A 451 -14.98 -8.47 11.36
N ALA A 452 -15.98 -9.34 11.18
CA ALA A 452 -16.70 -9.95 12.30
C ALA A 452 -15.90 -11.10 12.92
N TYR A 453 -15.18 -11.86 12.10
CA TYR A 453 -14.37 -13.00 12.53
C TYR A 453 -12.92 -12.88 12.03
N PRO A 454 -11.93 -13.35 12.82
CA PRO A 454 -10.59 -13.57 12.31
C PRO A 454 -10.56 -14.86 11.49
N LEU A 455 -9.56 -15.02 10.61
CA LEU A 455 -9.30 -16.31 9.98
C LEU A 455 -8.75 -17.28 11.03
N PRO A 456 -9.43 -18.40 11.35
CA PRO A 456 -9.05 -19.31 12.44
C PRO A 456 -7.58 -19.75 12.42
N GLN A 457 -7.06 -20.02 11.22
CA GLN A 457 -5.72 -20.52 10.99
C GLN A 457 -4.64 -19.43 11.21
N LEU A 458 -5.05 -18.16 11.20
CA LEU A 458 -4.21 -17.00 11.43
C LEU A 458 -4.51 -16.42 12.80
N LYS A 459 -3.51 -16.39 13.69
CA LYS A 459 -3.60 -15.72 15.00
C LYS A 459 -3.60 -14.18 14.85
N LEU A 460 -4.46 -13.65 13.98
CA LEU A 460 -4.61 -12.24 13.65
C LEU A 460 -5.92 -11.72 14.26
N LYS A 461 -5.95 -10.43 14.56
CA LYS A 461 -7.20 -9.76 14.95
C LYS A 461 -8.15 -9.68 13.74
N PRO A 462 -9.47 -9.70 13.94
CA PRO A 462 -10.43 -9.44 12.88
C PRO A 462 -10.12 -8.11 12.19
N TYR A 463 -10.28 -8.08 10.87
CA TYR A 463 -9.99 -6.89 10.07
C TYR A 463 -11.19 -6.56 9.17
N ALA A 464 -11.86 -5.45 9.47
CA ALA A 464 -12.93 -4.94 8.63
C ALA A 464 -12.33 -4.33 7.37
N HIS A 465 -12.59 -4.94 6.23
CA HIS A 465 -12.07 -4.43 4.97
C HIS A 465 -12.86 -3.21 4.52
N THR A 466 -12.21 -2.38 3.71
CA THR A 466 -12.83 -1.16 3.18
C THR A 466 -13.86 -1.48 2.09
N VAL A 467 -14.77 -0.54 1.82
CA VAL A 467 -15.73 -0.64 0.69
C VAL A 467 -15.02 -0.90 -0.64
N TYR A 468 -13.78 -0.44 -0.77
CA TYR A 468 -12.94 -0.72 -1.93
C TYR A 468 -12.62 -2.21 -2.09
N ALA A 469 -12.33 -2.93 -1.01
CA ALA A 469 -12.09 -4.37 -1.07
C ALA A 469 -13.34 -5.12 -1.56
N PHE A 470 -14.54 -4.72 -1.09
CA PHE A 470 -15.80 -5.27 -1.58
C PHE A 470 -15.99 -5.01 -3.08
N LYS A 471 -15.72 -3.78 -3.54
CA LYS A 471 -15.76 -3.45 -4.98
C LYS A 471 -14.74 -4.25 -5.77
N ALA A 472 -13.52 -4.42 -5.26
CA ALA A 472 -12.50 -5.24 -5.90
C ALA A 472 -12.96 -6.69 -6.05
N LEU A 473 -13.43 -7.34 -4.97
CA LEU A 473 -14.00 -8.69 -5.00
C LEU A 473 -15.16 -8.80 -6.01
N SER A 474 -16.01 -7.77 -6.08
CA SER A 474 -17.16 -7.79 -7.00
C SER A 474 -16.78 -7.83 -8.48
N LYS A 475 -15.56 -7.39 -8.84
CA LYS A 475 -15.06 -7.47 -10.23
C LYS A 475 -14.72 -8.91 -10.66
N TYR A 476 -14.51 -9.79 -9.70
CA TYR A 476 -14.12 -11.19 -9.92
C TYR A 476 -15.29 -12.16 -9.68
N LYS A 477 -16.53 -11.65 -9.61
CA LYS A 477 -17.74 -12.48 -9.57
C LYS A 477 -17.86 -13.27 -10.86
N THR A 478 -18.01 -14.59 -10.74
CA THR A 478 -18.18 -15.49 -11.90
C THR A 478 -19.60 -15.42 -12.48
N GLY A 479 -20.55 -14.87 -11.71
CA GLY A 479 -21.98 -14.91 -12.01
C GLY A 479 -22.69 -16.14 -11.44
N VAL A 480 -21.95 -17.19 -11.08
CA VAL A 480 -22.50 -18.39 -10.45
C VAL A 480 -22.92 -18.09 -9.01
N GLN A 481 -24.14 -18.48 -8.69
CA GLN A 481 -24.68 -18.44 -7.34
C GLN A 481 -24.59 -19.83 -6.71
N VAL A 482 -24.17 -19.87 -5.45
CA VAL A 482 -23.99 -21.13 -4.72
C VAL A 482 -25.33 -21.75 -4.31
N ASN A 483 -26.33 -20.90 -4.09
CA ASN A 483 -27.66 -21.33 -3.69
C ASN A 483 -28.69 -20.91 -4.73
N GLN A 484 -29.75 -21.72 -4.86
CA GLN A 484 -31.00 -21.26 -5.45
C GLN A 484 -31.54 -20.11 -4.60
N ASP A 485 -32.06 -19.08 -5.26
CA ASP A 485 -32.60 -17.90 -4.60
C ASP A 485 -33.72 -18.35 -3.64
N LEU A 486 -33.47 -18.30 -2.33
CA LEU A 486 -34.49 -18.56 -1.32
C LEU A 486 -35.61 -17.54 -1.54
N GLU A 487 -36.79 -18.01 -1.90
CA GLU A 487 -38.01 -17.20 -2.08
C GLU A 487 -38.56 -16.76 -0.71
N LEU A 488 -37.72 -16.08 0.07
CA LEU A 488 -38.05 -15.61 1.41
C LEU A 488 -38.91 -14.35 1.37
N PHE A 489 -38.65 -13.44 0.43
CA PHE A 489 -39.35 -12.16 0.39
C PHE A 489 -40.40 -12.16 -0.71
N TYR A 490 -41.59 -11.63 -0.43
CA TYR A 490 -42.67 -11.42 -1.40
C TYR A 490 -42.97 -9.93 -1.49
N ASP A 491 -43.16 -9.43 -2.71
CA ASP A 491 -43.64 -8.06 -2.90
C ASP A 491 -45.15 -8.00 -2.59
N LYS A 492 -45.55 -7.11 -1.68
CA LYS A 492 -46.94 -6.95 -1.20
C LYS A 492 -47.93 -6.66 -2.32
N THR A 493 -47.49 -5.93 -3.34
CA THR A 493 -48.35 -5.48 -4.44
C THR A 493 -48.52 -6.57 -5.49
N THR A 494 -47.41 -7.21 -5.87
CA THR A 494 -47.41 -8.19 -6.97
C THR A 494 -47.56 -9.63 -6.51
N GLN A 495 -47.38 -9.90 -5.21
CA GLN A 495 -47.33 -11.23 -4.61
C GLN A 495 -46.31 -12.17 -5.28
N ARG A 496 -45.24 -11.59 -5.83
CA ARG A 496 -44.16 -12.34 -6.48
C ARG A 496 -42.95 -12.48 -5.55
N PRO A 497 -42.26 -13.64 -5.58
CA PRO A 497 -41.05 -13.83 -4.80
C PRO A 497 -39.91 -12.94 -5.32
N ILE A 498 -39.14 -12.37 -4.39
CA ILE A 498 -37.98 -11.52 -4.63
C ILE A 498 -36.73 -12.31 -4.29
N LYS A 499 -35.92 -12.55 -5.32
CA LYS A 499 -34.75 -13.42 -5.27
C LYS A 499 -33.58 -12.87 -4.45
N LYS A 500 -33.36 -11.55 -4.53
CA LYS A 500 -32.31 -10.86 -3.77
C LYS A 500 -32.82 -9.54 -3.27
N LEU A 501 -32.88 -9.42 -1.96
CA LEU A 501 -33.32 -8.19 -1.34
C LEU A 501 -32.12 -7.40 -0.83
N LYS A 502 -32.10 -6.12 -1.22
CA LYS A 502 -31.38 -5.05 -0.53
C LYS A 502 -32.35 -3.90 -0.41
N ALA A 503 -32.90 -3.71 0.78
CA ALA A 503 -33.90 -2.69 1.04
C ALA A 503 -33.72 -2.04 2.41
N ILE A 504 -34.34 -0.89 2.58
CA ILE A 504 -34.41 -0.19 3.86
C ILE A 504 -35.60 -0.75 4.63
N TRP A 505 -35.35 -1.21 5.85
CA TRP A 505 -36.33 -1.74 6.79
C TRP A 505 -36.42 -0.84 8.01
N THR A 506 -37.61 -0.75 8.59
CA THR A 506 -37.87 0.05 9.79
C THR A 506 -37.98 -0.86 11.00
N LEU A 507 -37.21 -0.58 12.06
CA LEU A 507 -37.33 -1.27 13.33
C LEU A 507 -38.63 -0.85 14.02
N THR A 508 -39.55 -1.79 14.24
CA THR A 508 -40.87 -1.49 14.83
C THR A 508 -40.98 -1.89 16.29
N SER A 509 -40.34 -2.99 16.68
CA SER A 509 -40.39 -3.46 18.07
C SER A 509 -39.07 -4.09 18.51
N VAL A 510 -38.77 -3.94 19.81
CA VAL A 510 -37.64 -4.57 20.49
C VAL A 510 -38.20 -5.29 21.73
N ASN A 511 -38.12 -6.61 21.72
CA ASN A 511 -38.66 -7.46 22.79
C ASN A 511 -37.49 -8.14 23.52
N PRO A 512 -37.07 -7.65 24.70
CA PRO A 512 -35.96 -8.25 25.43
C PRO A 512 -36.32 -9.64 25.95
N PHE A 513 -35.42 -10.61 25.73
CA PHE A 513 -35.43 -11.90 26.42
C PHE A 513 -34.63 -11.80 27.72
N THR A 514 -33.49 -11.13 27.67
CA THR A 514 -32.62 -10.81 28.80
C THR A 514 -32.09 -9.39 28.63
N GLU A 515 -31.31 -8.88 29.59
CA GLU A 515 -30.63 -7.58 29.46
C GLU A 515 -29.68 -7.51 28.25
N LEU A 516 -29.17 -8.67 27.81
CA LEU A 516 -28.20 -8.76 26.73
C LEU A 516 -28.78 -9.35 25.45
N ILE A 517 -29.97 -9.91 25.43
CA ILE A 517 -30.53 -10.58 24.25
C ILE A 517 -31.94 -10.06 24.02
N ALA A 518 -32.21 -9.55 22.82
CA ALA A 518 -33.53 -9.09 22.42
C ALA A 518 -33.92 -9.59 21.03
N LYS A 519 -35.23 -9.70 20.81
CA LYS A 519 -35.84 -9.92 19.49
C LYS A 519 -36.20 -8.57 18.89
N PHE A 520 -35.63 -8.27 17.73
CA PHE A 520 -35.86 -7.08 16.93
C PHE A 520 -36.80 -7.43 15.78
N GLU A 521 -37.91 -6.72 15.65
CA GLU A 521 -38.87 -6.90 14.56
C GLU A 521 -38.73 -5.75 13.56
N PHE A 522 -38.46 -6.10 12.30
CA PHE A 522 -38.31 -5.15 11.22
C PHE A 522 -39.50 -5.25 10.27
N THR A 523 -40.00 -4.12 9.77
CA THR A 523 -41.04 -4.10 8.74
C THR A 523 -40.58 -3.38 7.48
N ASN A 524 -41.21 -3.72 6.36
CA ASN A 524 -41.00 -3.06 5.09
C ASN A 524 -42.36 -2.76 4.43
N PRO A 525 -42.53 -1.56 3.84
CA PRO A 525 -43.79 -1.20 3.17
C PRO A 525 -44.03 -1.96 1.87
N GLN A 526 -42.99 -2.48 1.23
CA GLN A 526 -43.06 -3.20 -0.04
C GLN A 526 -43.00 -4.71 0.12
N PHE A 527 -42.32 -5.24 1.15
CA PHE A 527 -42.02 -6.67 1.25
C PHE A 527 -42.67 -7.36 2.45
N GLN A 528 -43.05 -8.62 2.26
CA GLN A 528 -43.45 -9.60 3.26
C GLN A 528 -42.43 -10.73 3.32
N VAL A 529 -42.40 -11.43 4.45
CA VAL A 529 -41.49 -12.54 4.74
C VAL A 529 -42.29 -13.84 4.71
N LYS A 530 -41.91 -14.76 3.83
CA LYS A 530 -42.42 -16.13 3.85
C LYS A 530 -41.92 -16.81 5.12
N THR A 531 -42.81 -17.42 5.89
CA THR A 531 -42.48 -18.09 7.14
C THR A 531 -42.62 -19.60 7.05
N VAL A 532 -43.19 -20.12 5.95
CA VAL A 532 -43.34 -21.56 5.68
C VAL A 532 -42.33 -22.00 4.63
N PHE A 533 -41.47 -22.95 5.00
CA PHE A 533 -40.47 -23.55 4.11
C PHE A 533 -40.63 -25.07 4.09
N ASN A 534 -40.41 -25.66 2.91
CA ASN A 534 -40.52 -27.09 2.67
C ASN A 534 -39.26 -27.83 3.13
N GLY A 535 -38.93 -27.71 4.42
CA GLY A 535 -37.80 -28.42 5.02
C GLY A 535 -36.74 -27.49 5.58
N LEU A 536 -35.50 -27.72 5.17
CA LEU A 536 -34.28 -27.24 5.82
C LEU A 536 -33.56 -26.16 5.00
N ASP A 537 -34.24 -25.60 4.00
CA ASP A 537 -33.67 -24.68 3.02
C ASP A 537 -33.09 -23.41 3.67
N THR A 538 -33.63 -23.04 4.84
CA THR A 538 -33.23 -21.87 5.62
C THR A 538 -32.05 -22.12 6.57
N PHE A 539 -31.59 -23.36 6.68
CA PHE A 539 -30.55 -23.70 7.65
C PHE A 539 -29.22 -23.00 7.31
N GLY A 540 -28.68 -22.28 8.29
CA GLY A 540 -27.45 -21.51 8.14
C GLY A 540 -27.62 -20.19 7.38
N ALA A 541 -28.85 -19.83 6.98
CA ALA A 541 -29.09 -18.58 6.29
C ALA A 541 -28.96 -17.37 7.24
N TYR A 542 -28.47 -16.24 6.71
CA TYR A 542 -28.24 -15.02 7.46
C TYR A 542 -28.52 -13.77 6.63
N PHE A 543 -28.66 -12.62 7.29
CA PHE A 543 -28.73 -11.31 6.66
C PHE A 543 -27.49 -10.49 7.00
N ILE A 544 -27.11 -9.58 6.11
CA ILE A 544 -26.17 -8.50 6.42
C ILE A 544 -26.99 -7.26 6.72
N ILE A 545 -26.73 -6.65 7.86
CA ILE A 545 -27.47 -5.48 8.33
C ILE A 545 -26.51 -4.32 8.55
N LYS A 546 -26.90 -3.15 8.07
CA LYS A 546 -26.18 -1.89 8.21
C LYS A 546 -27.16 -0.79 8.63
N SER A 547 -26.69 0.14 9.45
CA SER A 547 -27.45 1.37 9.72
C SER A 547 -27.48 2.24 8.46
N ASP A 548 -28.65 2.79 8.15
CA ASP A 548 -28.82 3.70 7.01
C ASP A 548 -28.35 5.13 7.36
N ASP A 549 -28.52 5.52 8.63
CA ASP A 549 -28.21 6.85 9.15
C ASP A 549 -26.74 7.07 9.55
N ASN A 550 -26.00 6.00 9.89
CA ASN A 550 -24.66 6.09 10.45
C ASN A 550 -23.66 5.15 9.75
N ASN A 551 -22.84 5.73 8.87
CA ASN A 551 -21.79 5.02 8.14
C ASN A 551 -20.60 4.57 9.00
N GLU A 552 -20.45 5.09 10.22
CA GLU A 552 -19.38 4.65 11.14
C GLU A 552 -19.70 3.31 11.80
N ILE A 553 -20.99 2.94 11.87
CA ILE A 553 -21.41 1.64 12.39
C ILE A 553 -21.13 0.56 11.34
N HIS A 554 -20.27 -0.38 11.69
CA HIS A 554 -19.91 -1.47 10.80
C HIS A 554 -21.08 -2.43 10.59
N GLN A 555 -21.35 -2.80 9.33
CA GLN A 555 -22.35 -3.82 9.02
C GLN A 555 -21.99 -5.19 9.61
N ARG A 556 -23.00 -6.00 9.96
CA ARG A 556 -22.85 -7.31 10.62
C ARG A 556 -23.81 -8.34 10.05
N GLN A 557 -23.42 -9.61 10.20
CA GLN A 557 -24.27 -10.74 9.85
C GLN A 557 -25.14 -11.15 11.03
N TYR A 558 -26.40 -11.48 10.76
CA TYR A 558 -27.33 -12.03 11.73
C TYR A 558 -28.08 -13.21 11.15
N THR A 559 -28.07 -14.32 11.87
CA THR A 559 -28.75 -15.55 11.49
C THR A 559 -30.25 -15.34 11.41
N MET A 560 -30.86 -15.96 10.40
CA MET A 560 -32.31 -16.03 10.27
C MET A 560 -32.88 -17.07 11.25
N VAL A 561 -33.93 -16.72 11.99
CA VAL A 561 -34.53 -17.60 13.02
C VAL A 561 -36.06 -17.56 12.93
N LEU A 562 -36.62 -18.27 11.95
CA LEU A 562 -38.06 -18.21 11.69
C LEU A 562 -38.90 -18.93 12.74
N SER A 563 -38.35 -19.95 13.40
CA SER A 563 -38.97 -20.67 14.54
C SER A 563 -39.36 -19.78 15.72
N MET A 564 -38.83 -18.56 15.75
CA MET A 564 -39.05 -17.57 16.79
C MET A 564 -39.93 -16.39 16.34
N THR A 565 -40.54 -16.46 15.15
CA THR A 565 -41.60 -15.50 14.77
C THR A 565 -42.80 -15.66 15.69
N ASN A 566 -43.60 -14.60 15.86
CA ASN A 566 -44.77 -14.64 16.74
C ASN A 566 -45.76 -15.72 16.30
N GLN A 567 -45.97 -15.87 14.99
CA GLN A 567 -46.90 -16.86 14.45
C GLN A 567 -46.35 -18.27 14.59
N ARG A 568 -45.05 -18.51 14.38
CA ARG A 568 -44.43 -19.82 14.60
C ARG A 568 -44.48 -20.24 16.07
N VAL A 569 -44.23 -19.32 17.01
CA VAL A 569 -44.35 -19.59 18.45
C VAL A 569 -45.81 -19.93 18.82
N LYS A 570 -46.78 -19.18 18.29
CA LYS A 570 -48.21 -19.44 18.51
C LYS A 570 -48.61 -20.79 17.93
N TYR A 571 -48.28 -21.04 16.67
CA TYR A 571 -48.55 -22.29 15.96
C TYR A 571 -47.97 -23.50 16.70
N ARG A 572 -46.71 -23.42 17.17
CA ARG A 572 -46.10 -24.48 17.97
C ARG A 572 -46.88 -24.79 19.24
N LYS A 573 -47.39 -23.77 19.95
CA LYS A 573 -48.23 -23.97 21.15
C LYS A 573 -49.56 -24.62 20.81
N ASP A 574 -50.22 -24.15 19.75
CA ASP A 574 -51.49 -24.70 19.29
C ASP A 574 -51.35 -26.17 18.82
N ILE A 575 -50.27 -26.50 18.10
CA ILE A 575 -49.95 -27.88 17.68
C ILE A 575 -49.63 -28.77 18.87
N LEU A 576 -48.88 -28.29 19.87
CA LEU A 576 -48.62 -29.05 21.09
C LEU A 576 -49.92 -29.37 21.84
N GLU A 577 -50.86 -28.43 21.90
CA GLU A 577 -52.17 -28.65 22.51
C GLU A 577 -52.98 -29.69 21.72
N LEU A 578 -53.02 -29.56 20.39
CA LEU A 578 -53.68 -30.52 19.51
C LEU A 578 -53.08 -31.93 19.66
N TYR A 579 -51.75 -32.05 19.63
CA TYR A 579 -51.03 -33.29 19.86
C TYR A 579 -51.44 -33.95 21.18
N LYS A 580 -51.49 -33.19 22.28
CA LYS A 580 -51.91 -33.71 23.59
C LYS A 580 -53.37 -34.19 23.58
N ARG A 581 -54.27 -33.49 22.90
CA ARG A 581 -55.68 -33.90 22.78
C ARG A 581 -55.83 -35.20 22.00
N ILE A 582 -55.17 -35.30 20.83
CA ILE A 582 -55.17 -36.50 20.00
C ILE A 582 -54.60 -37.68 20.79
N LEU A 583 -53.45 -37.49 21.44
CA LEU A 583 -52.79 -38.53 22.22
C LEU A 583 -53.65 -39.05 23.38
N ASN A 584 -54.46 -38.19 23.98
CA ASN A 584 -55.39 -38.53 25.06
C ASN A 584 -56.81 -38.88 24.58
N LEU A 585 -57.00 -39.06 23.27
CA LEU A 585 -58.30 -39.38 22.63
C LEU A 585 -59.42 -38.38 23.01
N GLN A 586 -59.07 -37.12 23.24
CA GLN A 586 -60.02 -36.06 23.53
C GLN A 586 -60.67 -35.54 22.23
N PRO A 587 -61.95 -35.13 22.26
CA PRO A 587 -62.62 -34.60 21.09
C PRO A 587 -61.95 -33.33 20.56
N ILE A 588 -61.71 -33.30 19.25
CA ILE A 588 -61.10 -32.17 18.54
C ILE A 588 -62.22 -31.19 18.18
N GLN A 589 -62.53 -30.26 19.08
CA GLN A 589 -63.57 -29.23 18.85
C GLN A 589 -63.02 -27.95 18.20
N LYS A 590 -61.69 -27.77 18.17
CA LYS A 590 -61.02 -26.57 17.65
C LYS A 590 -60.57 -26.82 16.21
N GLU A 591 -60.60 -25.79 15.37
CA GLU A 591 -60.01 -25.84 14.04
C GLU A 591 -58.54 -26.27 14.11
N ILE A 592 -58.12 -27.11 13.16
CA ILE A 592 -56.72 -27.54 13.03
C ILE A 592 -55.87 -26.28 12.85
N PRO A 593 -54.85 -26.06 13.71
CA PRO A 593 -54.00 -24.88 13.60
C PRO A 593 -53.38 -24.82 12.20
N LYS A 594 -53.46 -23.65 11.57
CA LYS A 594 -52.80 -23.39 10.29
C LYS A 594 -51.66 -22.41 10.52
N LEU A 595 -50.50 -22.71 9.95
CA LEU A 595 -49.39 -21.78 9.94
C LEU A 595 -49.62 -20.77 8.81
N GLU A 596 -49.64 -19.49 9.16
CA GLU A 596 -49.69 -18.40 8.18
C GLU A 596 -48.41 -18.45 7.32
N GLU A 597 -48.56 -18.32 6.00
CA GLU A 597 -47.44 -18.51 5.07
C GLU A 597 -46.52 -17.29 4.97
N ILE A 598 -47.03 -16.10 5.29
CA ILE A 598 -46.38 -14.81 5.08
C ILE A 598 -46.63 -13.89 6.28
N GLU A 599 -45.58 -13.17 6.68
CA GLU A 599 -45.57 -12.18 7.76
C GLU A 599 -45.10 -10.81 7.26
N ASP A 600 -45.61 -9.73 7.84
CA ASP A 600 -45.11 -8.37 7.57
C ASP A 600 -43.80 -8.06 8.29
N GLN A 601 -43.43 -8.89 9.27
CA GLN A 601 -42.29 -8.67 10.16
C GLN A 601 -41.15 -9.65 9.84
N LEU A 602 -39.93 -9.13 9.81
CA LEU A 602 -38.70 -9.91 9.80
C LEU A 602 -38.12 -9.93 11.22
N PRO A 603 -38.20 -11.04 11.97
CA PRO A 603 -37.65 -11.11 13.31
C PRO A 603 -36.17 -11.50 13.29
N LEU A 604 -35.38 -10.84 14.14
CA LEU A 604 -33.98 -11.15 14.36
C LEU A 604 -33.67 -11.15 15.85
N ILE A 605 -32.98 -12.19 16.34
CA ILE A 605 -32.57 -12.27 17.74
C ILE A 605 -31.10 -11.91 17.82
N ILE A 606 -30.78 -10.87 18.59
CA ILE A 606 -29.46 -10.26 18.62
C ILE A 606 -29.01 -10.13 20.07
N LYS A 607 -27.75 -10.52 20.32
CA LYS A 607 -27.08 -10.29 21.61
C LYS A 607 -26.29 -8.99 21.58
N LYS A 608 -26.48 -8.15 22.60
CA LYS A 608 -25.71 -6.94 22.87
C LYS A 608 -24.26 -7.32 23.18
N TYR A 609 -23.34 -6.69 22.47
CA TYR A 609 -21.91 -6.77 22.74
C TYR A 609 -21.36 -5.37 22.89
N GLU A 610 -20.73 -5.07 24.01
CA GLU A 610 -20.13 -3.77 24.27
C GLU A 610 -18.89 -3.59 23.39
N ALA A 611 -19.06 -2.92 22.26
CA ALA A 611 -17.97 -2.55 21.37
C ALA A 611 -18.20 -1.13 20.86
N LYS A 612 -17.13 -0.33 20.86
CA LYS A 612 -17.14 1.00 20.24
C LYS A 612 -17.50 0.82 18.77
N ASN A 613 -18.57 1.49 18.32
CA ASN A 613 -19.14 1.36 16.97
C ASN A 613 -19.64 -0.06 16.62
N GLY A 614 -19.96 -0.87 17.64
CA GLY A 614 -20.52 -2.20 17.46
C GLY A 614 -22.00 -2.14 17.08
N PHE A 615 -22.37 -2.79 15.97
CA PHE A 615 -23.75 -2.78 15.47
C PHE A 615 -24.76 -3.33 16.47
N SER A 616 -24.46 -4.42 17.19
CA SER A 616 -25.41 -4.96 18.17
C SER A 616 -25.64 -4.01 19.34
N ASN A 617 -24.61 -3.30 19.80
CA ASN A 617 -24.75 -2.28 20.84
C ASN A 617 -25.62 -1.13 20.36
N PHE A 618 -25.29 -0.60 19.18
CA PHE A 618 -26.04 0.47 18.52
C PHE A 618 -27.51 0.10 18.38
N LEU A 619 -27.82 -1.13 17.94
CA LEU A 619 -29.19 -1.58 17.75
C LEU A 619 -29.97 -1.70 19.06
N HIS A 620 -29.33 -2.12 20.17
CA HIS A 620 -29.99 -2.20 21.48
C HIS A 620 -30.22 -0.82 22.12
N GLU A 621 -29.44 0.19 21.71
CA GLU A 621 -29.56 1.57 22.20
C GLU A 621 -30.50 2.41 21.33
N ASP A 622 -30.84 1.91 20.13
CA ASP A 622 -31.70 2.63 19.20
C ASP A 622 -33.18 2.54 19.58
N ASN A 623 -33.63 3.52 20.35
CA ASN A 623 -35.04 3.68 20.73
C ASN A 623 -35.88 4.43 19.67
N ARG A 624 -35.34 4.70 18.48
CA ARG A 624 -35.87 5.72 17.55
C ARG A 624 -36.65 5.19 16.34
N GLN A 625 -37.04 3.91 16.33
CA GLN A 625 -37.58 3.26 15.12
C GLN A 625 -36.64 3.45 13.90
N GLY A 626 -35.34 3.23 14.11
CA GLY A 626 -34.32 3.49 13.10
C GLY A 626 -34.53 2.72 11.79
N GLN A 627 -33.90 3.24 10.74
CA GLN A 627 -33.89 2.64 9.41
C GLN A 627 -32.59 1.88 9.16
N TYR A 628 -32.72 0.68 8.61
CA TYR A 628 -31.64 -0.27 8.45
C TYR A 628 -31.64 -0.84 7.05
N ILE A 629 -30.47 -0.88 6.40
CA ILE A 629 -30.29 -1.61 5.15
C ILE A 629 -30.11 -3.08 5.49
N ILE A 630 -31.06 -3.91 5.07
CA ILE A 630 -30.99 -5.38 5.22
C ILE A 630 -30.74 -5.98 3.83
N GLU A 631 -29.67 -6.77 3.73
CA GLU A 631 -29.28 -7.53 2.54
C GLU A 631 -29.36 -9.03 2.83
N GLY A 632 -29.98 -9.81 1.94
CA GLY A 632 -30.04 -11.27 2.04
C GLY A 632 -31.35 -11.88 1.53
N PRO A 633 -31.66 -13.14 1.92
CA PRO A 633 -30.82 -14.01 2.75
C PRO A 633 -29.56 -14.47 2.01
N PHE A 634 -28.48 -14.66 2.77
CA PHE A 634 -27.22 -15.26 2.35
C PHE A 634 -26.96 -16.56 3.13
N GLY A 635 -25.88 -17.25 2.81
CA GLY A 635 -25.53 -18.56 3.36
C GLY A 635 -25.86 -19.68 2.37
N ASN A 636 -25.18 -20.80 2.53
CA ASN A 636 -25.40 -22.02 1.76
C ASN A 636 -26.47 -22.86 2.48
N SER A 637 -27.43 -23.39 1.72
CA SER A 637 -28.47 -24.25 2.26
C SER A 637 -27.82 -25.60 2.41
N ILE A 638 -27.49 -25.97 3.64
CA ILE A 638 -26.75 -27.21 3.88
C ILE A 638 -27.74 -28.36 3.66
N GLN A 639 -27.48 -29.13 2.61
CA GLN A 639 -28.28 -30.30 2.32
C GLN A 639 -28.05 -31.33 3.43
N LEU A 640 -29.10 -31.58 4.21
CA LEU A 640 -29.09 -32.67 5.18
C LEU A 640 -29.52 -33.95 4.47
N GLU A 641 -28.67 -34.95 4.54
CA GLU A 641 -28.92 -36.30 4.05
C GLU A 641 -29.85 -37.04 5.03
N ASN A 642 -30.70 -37.93 4.49
CA ASN A 642 -31.58 -38.75 5.31
C ASN A 642 -30.77 -39.78 6.11
N ASN A 643 -31.23 -40.13 7.30
CA ASN A 643 -30.60 -41.03 8.26
C ASN A 643 -29.19 -40.62 8.73
N THR A 644 -28.86 -39.33 8.68
CA THR A 644 -27.60 -38.82 9.23
C THR A 644 -27.70 -38.43 10.71
N ASN A 645 -26.56 -38.48 11.40
CA ASN A 645 -26.44 -37.97 12.76
C ASN A 645 -25.88 -36.56 12.73
N LEU A 646 -26.64 -35.60 13.23
CA LEU A 646 -26.28 -34.18 13.25
C LEU A 646 -25.74 -33.82 14.63
N ILE A 647 -24.49 -33.39 14.69
CA ILE A 647 -23.85 -32.97 15.93
C ILE A 647 -23.78 -31.45 15.94
N PHE A 648 -24.62 -30.80 16.75
CA PHE A 648 -24.66 -29.35 16.88
C PHE A 648 -23.88 -28.91 18.11
N ILE A 649 -22.90 -28.02 17.94
CA ILE A 649 -22.06 -27.50 19.03
C ILE A 649 -22.20 -25.98 19.04
N ALA A 650 -23.01 -25.49 19.97
CA ALA A 650 -23.49 -24.12 20.03
C ALA A 650 -22.98 -23.39 21.28
N GLY A 651 -22.57 -22.13 21.12
CA GLY A 651 -22.22 -21.24 22.24
C GLY A 651 -23.04 -19.95 22.23
N GLY A 652 -23.83 -19.69 23.27
CA GLY A 652 -24.68 -18.49 23.39
C GLY A 652 -25.59 -18.31 22.17
N THR A 653 -25.45 -17.20 21.45
CA THR A 653 -26.22 -16.93 20.22
C THR A 653 -25.87 -17.83 19.05
N GLY A 654 -24.80 -18.62 19.13
CA GLY A 654 -24.52 -19.69 18.17
C GLY A 654 -25.57 -20.80 18.14
N LEU A 655 -26.55 -20.77 19.05
CA LEU A 655 -27.76 -21.59 19.02
C LEU A 655 -28.67 -21.28 17.83
N PHE A 656 -28.73 -20.02 17.41
CA PHE A 656 -29.77 -19.53 16.50
C PHE A 656 -29.85 -20.22 15.14
N PRO A 657 -28.73 -20.60 14.48
CA PRO A 657 -28.81 -21.38 13.24
C PRO A 657 -29.54 -22.71 13.38
N PHE A 658 -29.57 -23.29 14.58
CA PHE A 658 -30.11 -24.63 14.81
C PHE A 658 -31.60 -24.64 15.20
N LEU A 659 -32.15 -23.52 15.66
CA LEU A 659 -33.52 -23.48 16.21
C LEU A 659 -34.58 -23.86 15.18
N ASP A 660 -34.42 -23.45 13.91
CA ASP A 660 -35.37 -23.80 12.84
C ASP A 660 -35.37 -25.31 12.55
N ILE A 661 -34.22 -25.96 12.64
CA ILE A 661 -34.09 -27.43 12.52
C ILE A 661 -34.70 -28.11 13.74
N LEU A 662 -34.45 -27.62 14.94
CA LEU A 662 -35.01 -28.20 16.16
C LEU A 662 -36.54 -28.08 16.19
N ASP A 663 -37.09 -26.97 15.71
CA ASP A 663 -38.54 -26.77 15.54
C ASP A 663 -39.13 -27.70 14.46
N TYR A 664 -38.39 -27.97 13.38
CA TYR A 664 -38.74 -29.02 12.42
C TYR A 664 -38.77 -30.40 13.08
N GLN A 665 -37.69 -30.78 13.78
CA GLN A 665 -37.55 -32.08 14.43
C GLN A 665 -38.65 -32.31 15.48
N LEU A 666 -38.99 -31.28 16.26
CA LEU A 666 -40.09 -31.33 17.23
C LEU A 666 -41.41 -31.75 16.58
N ARG A 667 -41.73 -31.12 15.44
CA ARG A 667 -42.97 -31.41 14.71
C ARG A 667 -42.95 -32.80 14.08
N VAL A 668 -41.81 -33.24 13.54
CA VAL A 668 -41.62 -34.62 13.07
C VAL A 668 -41.81 -35.64 14.19
N SER A 669 -41.27 -35.37 15.39
CA SER A 669 -41.47 -36.24 16.56
C SER A 669 -42.94 -36.36 16.95
N TYR A 670 -43.75 -35.29 16.88
CA TYR A 670 -45.19 -35.40 17.11
C TYR A 670 -45.86 -36.36 16.12
N ILE A 671 -45.61 -36.19 14.82
CA ILE A 671 -46.15 -37.07 13.76
C ILE A 671 -45.74 -38.51 14.01
N HIS A 672 -44.46 -38.76 14.29
CA HIS A 672 -43.95 -40.11 14.48
C HIS A 672 -44.62 -40.80 15.66
N ILE A 673 -44.76 -40.10 16.80
CA ILE A 673 -45.40 -40.66 17.99
C ILE A 673 -46.89 -40.93 17.74
N LEU A 674 -47.61 -40.02 17.07
CA LEU A 674 -49.02 -40.25 16.73
C LEU A 674 -49.17 -41.42 15.75
N LYS A 675 -48.32 -41.51 14.74
CA LYS A 675 -48.31 -42.63 13.78
C LYS A 675 -48.09 -43.96 14.49
N MET A 676 -47.13 -44.00 15.40
CA MET A 676 -46.76 -45.20 16.14
C MET A 676 -47.84 -45.64 17.14
N LYS A 677 -48.49 -44.69 17.82
CA LYS A 677 -49.49 -44.99 18.87
C LYS A 677 -50.92 -45.13 18.35
N LEU A 678 -51.29 -44.37 17.33
CA LEU A 678 -52.68 -44.19 16.89
C LEU A 678 -52.87 -44.37 15.37
N GLY A 679 -51.81 -44.67 14.62
CA GLY A 679 -51.87 -44.89 13.18
C GLY A 679 -51.75 -43.64 12.32
N GLN A 680 -51.70 -43.83 11.00
CA GLN A 680 -51.42 -42.77 10.03
C GLN A 680 -52.51 -41.68 9.99
N GLU A 681 -53.77 -42.03 10.22
CA GLU A 681 -54.87 -41.06 10.20
C GLU A 681 -54.72 -40.00 11.30
N ALA A 682 -54.36 -40.42 12.52
CA ALA A 682 -54.10 -39.49 13.62
C ALA A 682 -52.88 -38.59 13.34
N ALA A 683 -51.84 -39.14 12.71
CA ALA A 683 -50.66 -38.40 12.31
C ALA A 683 -50.98 -37.33 11.24
N ASN A 684 -51.86 -37.65 10.29
CA ASN A 684 -52.29 -36.73 9.22
C ASN A 684 -53.09 -35.52 9.74
N LEU A 685 -53.62 -35.57 10.96
CA LEU A 685 -54.30 -34.41 11.58
C LEU A 685 -53.31 -33.29 11.94
N ILE A 686 -52.03 -33.63 12.10
CA ILE A 686 -50.93 -32.67 12.22
C ILE A 686 -50.26 -32.62 10.85
N ASP A 687 -50.99 -32.09 9.86
CA ASP A 687 -50.42 -31.82 8.54
C ASP A 687 -49.41 -30.67 8.65
N LEU A 688 -48.17 -30.96 8.31
CA LEU A 688 -47.08 -29.98 8.38
C LEU A 688 -46.77 -29.34 7.02
N GLY A 689 -47.45 -29.75 5.94
CA GLY A 689 -47.07 -29.39 4.57
C GLY A 689 -45.67 -29.89 4.18
N ILE A 690 -45.08 -30.78 4.98
CA ILE A 690 -43.75 -31.35 4.74
C ILE A 690 -43.91 -32.46 3.70
N LYS A 691 -43.49 -32.18 2.46
CA LYS A 691 -43.56 -33.15 1.35
C LYS A 691 -42.77 -34.42 1.61
N GLU A 692 -41.63 -34.30 2.29
CA GLU A 692 -40.73 -35.41 2.61
C GLU A 692 -40.20 -35.26 4.04
N ILE A 693 -40.52 -36.22 4.91
CA ILE A 693 -40.00 -36.28 6.26
C ILE A 693 -38.60 -36.87 6.18
N LYS A 694 -37.59 -36.04 6.45
CA LYS A 694 -36.21 -36.50 6.62
C LYS A 694 -36.04 -36.97 8.05
N ASN A 695 -35.52 -38.18 8.23
CA ASN A 695 -35.17 -38.73 9.51
C ASN A 695 -33.70 -38.42 9.78
N PHE A 696 -33.41 -37.72 10.86
CA PHE A 696 -32.05 -37.58 11.35
C PHE A 696 -32.07 -37.62 12.87
N THR A 697 -30.94 -38.03 13.44
CA THR A 697 -30.70 -37.92 14.88
C THR A 697 -29.91 -36.65 15.14
N ILE A 698 -30.17 -36.00 16.27
CA ILE A 698 -29.48 -34.76 16.64
C ILE A 698 -28.88 -34.94 18.02
N THR A 699 -27.58 -34.71 18.14
CA THR A 699 -26.92 -34.50 19.42
C THR A 699 -26.46 -33.06 19.53
N MET A 700 -26.98 -32.36 20.52
CA MET A 700 -26.71 -30.94 20.71
C MET A 700 -25.90 -30.70 21.98
N PHE A 701 -24.80 -29.97 21.83
CA PHE A 701 -23.95 -29.44 22.89
C PHE A 701 -24.16 -27.93 22.95
N LEU A 702 -24.77 -27.42 24.02
CA LEU A 702 -25.10 -26.00 24.18
C LEU A 702 -24.35 -25.37 25.36
N ALA A 703 -23.45 -24.43 25.11
CA ALA A 703 -22.78 -23.66 26.15
C ALA A 703 -23.46 -22.30 26.37
N VAL A 704 -23.96 -22.08 27.58
CA VAL A 704 -24.58 -20.82 28.01
C VAL A 704 -24.03 -20.37 29.37
N ASN A 705 -24.25 -19.11 29.74
CA ASN A 705 -23.77 -18.57 31.02
C ASN A 705 -24.83 -18.74 32.12
N SER A 706 -26.10 -18.58 31.77
CA SER A 706 -27.23 -18.64 32.68
C SER A 706 -28.40 -19.44 32.10
N ILE A 707 -29.38 -19.77 32.94
CA ILE A 707 -30.64 -20.40 32.50
C ILE A 707 -31.42 -19.44 31.58
N ASP A 708 -31.32 -18.13 31.80
CA ASP A 708 -32.04 -17.12 31.00
C ASP A 708 -31.47 -16.99 29.57
N ASP A 709 -30.22 -17.39 29.36
CA ASP A 709 -29.62 -17.49 28.02
C ASP A 709 -30.14 -18.71 27.21
N LEU A 710 -30.95 -19.60 27.80
CA LEU A 710 -31.57 -20.75 27.13
C LEU A 710 -32.76 -20.32 26.26
N ILE A 711 -32.48 -19.54 25.23
CA ILE A 711 -33.46 -19.09 24.24
C ILE A 711 -34.01 -20.31 23.47
N GLY A 712 -35.32 -20.33 23.19
CA GLY A 712 -35.96 -21.45 22.48
C GLY A 712 -36.13 -22.72 23.33
N ARG A 713 -36.03 -22.63 24.66
CA ARG A 713 -36.21 -23.77 25.59
C ARG A 713 -37.51 -24.54 25.39
N ASP A 714 -38.56 -23.87 24.95
CA ASP A 714 -39.84 -24.49 24.62
C ASP A 714 -39.77 -25.46 23.43
N ILE A 715 -38.75 -25.33 22.58
CA ILE A 715 -38.51 -26.24 21.45
C ILE A 715 -37.76 -27.48 21.93
N TYR A 716 -36.52 -27.31 22.42
CA TYR A 716 -35.66 -28.47 22.69
C TYR A 716 -35.98 -29.20 24.00
N PHE A 717 -36.58 -28.56 25.01
CA PHE A 717 -37.08 -29.31 26.18
C PHE A 717 -38.36 -30.08 25.87
N ALA A 718 -39.23 -29.52 25.02
CA ALA A 718 -40.36 -30.29 24.50
C ALA A 718 -39.84 -31.50 23.71
N LEU A 719 -38.88 -31.30 22.81
CA LEU A 719 -38.28 -32.38 22.03
C LEU A 719 -37.65 -33.46 22.93
N LEU A 720 -36.94 -33.07 23.99
CA LEU A 720 -36.36 -34.00 24.96
C LEU A 720 -37.41 -34.80 25.72
N SER A 721 -38.52 -34.17 26.11
CA SER A 721 -39.63 -34.85 26.81
C SER A 721 -40.34 -35.90 25.95
N LEU A 722 -40.26 -35.78 24.62
CA LEU A 722 -40.87 -36.71 23.67
C LEU A 722 -40.03 -37.97 23.44
N GLN A 723 -38.74 -37.95 23.77
CA GLN A 723 -37.82 -39.04 23.43
C GLN A 723 -38.21 -40.38 24.08
N GLN A 724 -38.84 -40.34 25.25
CA GLN A 724 -39.36 -41.54 25.94
C GLN A 724 -40.52 -42.24 25.21
N TYR A 725 -41.14 -41.57 24.24
CA TYR A 725 -42.26 -42.12 23.47
C TYR A 725 -41.84 -42.60 22.08
N LEU A 726 -40.57 -42.49 21.72
CA LEU A 726 -40.01 -42.96 20.46
C LEU A 726 -39.30 -44.30 20.69
N ASP A 727 -39.44 -45.25 19.76
CA ASP A 727 -38.70 -46.52 19.82
C ASP A 727 -37.18 -46.30 19.73
N SER A 728 -36.79 -45.30 18.93
CA SER A 728 -35.41 -44.84 18.77
C SER A 728 -35.32 -43.35 19.11
N PRO A 729 -34.72 -42.96 20.26
CA PRO A 729 -34.46 -41.57 20.56
C PRO A 729 -33.66 -40.89 19.45
N ASN A 730 -34.16 -39.76 18.98
CA ASN A 730 -33.61 -39.00 17.85
C ASN A 730 -33.10 -37.61 18.26
N PHE A 731 -33.14 -37.27 19.55
CA PHE A 731 -32.61 -36.02 20.07
C PHE A 731 -31.92 -36.23 21.42
N LYS A 732 -30.74 -35.62 21.57
CA LYS A 732 -29.96 -35.58 22.81
C LYS A 732 -29.45 -34.17 23.03
N LEU A 733 -29.53 -33.69 24.27
CA LEU A 733 -29.04 -32.37 24.67
C LEU A 733 -28.06 -32.51 25.82
N ILE A 734 -26.92 -31.83 25.70
CA ILE A 734 -25.91 -31.67 26.75
C ILE A 734 -25.68 -30.17 26.91
N VAL A 735 -25.91 -29.65 28.11
CA VAL A 735 -25.74 -28.22 28.38
C VAL A 735 -24.45 -27.99 29.15
N LYS A 736 -23.72 -26.94 28.81
CA LYS A 736 -22.61 -26.42 29.62
C LYS A 736 -23.07 -25.17 30.36
N GLY A 737 -22.92 -25.15 31.69
CA GLY A 737 -23.34 -24.04 32.54
C GLY A 737 -23.09 -24.29 34.03
N ASN A 738 -23.08 -23.24 34.84
CA ASN A 738 -22.90 -23.31 36.30
C ASN A 738 -24.25 -23.35 37.02
N PHE A 739 -25.16 -24.20 36.54
CA PHE A 739 -26.52 -24.35 37.05
C PHE A 739 -26.98 -25.80 36.85
N LYS A 740 -28.11 -26.17 37.45
CA LYS A 740 -28.69 -27.50 37.30
C LYS A 740 -29.94 -27.44 36.45
N LEU A 741 -30.09 -28.40 35.54
CA LEU A 741 -31.32 -28.66 34.80
C LEU A 741 -31.80 -30.06 35.16
N LYS A 742 -33.11 -30.25 35.24
CA LYS A 742 -33.70 -31.57 35.52
C LYS A 742 -33.84 -32.40 34.24
N GLU A 743 -33.93 -31.71 33.12
CA GLU A 743 -34.30 -32.24 31.82
C GLU A 743 -33.10 -32.90 31.13
N CYS A 744 -31.89 -32.38 31.29
CA CYS A 744 -30.70 -32.85 30.60
C CYS A 744 -29.43 -32.81 31.46
N PRO A 745 -28.38 -33.56 31.06
CA PRO A 745 -27.05 -33.45 31.68
C PRO A 745 -26.47 -32.04 31.55
N VAL A 746 -25.97 -31.51 32.66
CA VAL A 746 -25.21 -30.26 32.69
C VAL A 746 -23.74 -30.55 33.01
N VAL A 747 -22.85 -30.02 32.19
CA VAL A 747 -21.39 -30.06 32.37
C VAL A 747 -20.93 -28.69 32.85
N GLU A 748 -20.22 -28.63 33.97
CA GLU A 748 -19.75 -27.36 34.53
C GLU A 748 -18.51 -26.83 33.78
N THR A 749 -17.68 -27.74 33.26
CA THR A 749 -16.46 -27.42 32.53
C THR A 749 -16.73 -27.16 31.04
N ARG A 750 -15.76 -26.57 30.34
CA ARG A 750 -15.82 -26.44 28.89
C ARG A 750 -15.91 -27.82 28.24
N PHE A 751 -16.51 -27.90 27.05
CA PHE A 751 -16.50 -29.14 26.28
C PHE A 751 -15.06 -29.55 25.98
N THR A 752 -14.69 -30.74 26.45
CA THR A 752 -13.37 -31.36 26.23
C THR A 752 -13.49 -32.56 25.30
N GLN A 753 -12.36 -33.08 24.85
CA GLN A 753 -12.32 -34.36 24.13
C GLN A 753 -13.07 -35.47 24.89
N GLN A 754 -12.87 -35.57 26.22
CA GLN A 754 -13.57 -36.54 27.06
C GLN A 754 -15.08 -36.30 27.07
N THR A 755 -15.52 -35.04 27.11
CA THR A 755 -16.95 -34.69 27.06
C THR A 755 -17.59 -35.21 25.77
N PHE A 756 -16.93 -35.02 24.64
CA PHE A 756 -17.40 -35.50 23.35
C PHE A 756 -17.39 -37.03 23.27
N MET A 757 -16.31 -37.69 23.69
CA MET A 757 -16.20 -39.15 23.74
C MET A 757 -17.27 -39.81 24.61
N ASN A 758 -17.66 -39.18 25.72
CA ASN A 758 -18.69 -39.70 26.61
C ASN A 758 -20.11 -39.62 26.04
N HIS A 759 -20.33 -38.74 25.06
CA HIS A 759 -21.68 -38.40 24.61
C HIS A 759 -21.95 -38.67 23.14
N ILE A 760 -20.92 -38.81 22.31
CA ILE A 760 -21.02 -39.18 20.90
C ILE A 760 -20.72 -40.67 20.78
N THR A 761 -21.74 -41.45 20.43
CA THR A 761 -21.66 -42.90 20.34
C THR A 761 -20.99 -43.40 19.05
N ASP A 762 -21.05 -42.60 17.99
CA ASP A 762 -20.54 -42.96 16.67
C ASP A 762 -19.66 -41.85 16.09
N MET A 763 -18.36 -41.94 16.37
CA MET A 763 -17.36 -40.98 15.90
C MET A 763 -16.87 -41.27 14.47
N GLN A 764 -17.09 -42.49 13.96
CA GLN A 764 -16.61 -42.93 12.64
C GLN A 764 -17.72 -43.02 11.58
N GLY A 765 -19.00 -42.99 11.97
CA GLY A 765 -20.11 -43.06 11.03
C GLY A 765 -20.43 -41.74 10.34
N GLN A 766 -21.60 -41.70 9.71
CA GLN A 766 -22.10 -40.60 8.87
C GLN A 766 -22.59 -39.39 9.69
N SER A 767 -21.79 -38.98 10.69
CA SER A 767 -22.06 -37.83 11.52
C SER A 767 -21.56 -36.54 10.85
N THR A 768 -22.40 -35.51 10.79
CA THR A 768 -21.99 -34.18 10.33
C THR A 768 -21.95 -33.22 11.51
N TYR A 769 -20.81 -32.54 11.69
CA TYR A 769 -20.56 -31.69 12.84
C TYR A 769 -20.73 -30.21 12.47
N PHE A 770 -21.56 -29.50 13.22
CA PHE A 770 -21.78 -28.07 13.05
C PHE A 770 -21.34 -27.33 14.30
N ILE A 771 -20.48 -26.32 14.13
CA ILE A 771 -20.01 -25.48 15.22
C ILE A 771 -20.47 -24.05 14.97
N CYS A 772 -21.13 -23.45 15.96
CA CYS A 772 -21.46 -22.03 15.91
C CYS A 772 -21.38 -21.40 17.30
N GLY A 773 -20.70 -20.27 17.42
CA GLY A 773 -20.46 -19.63 18.70
C GLY A 773 -19.38 -18.55 18.65
N PRO A 774 -18.86 -18.16 19.84
CA PRO A 774 -17.76 -17.21 19.93
C PRO A 774 -16.52 -17.72 19.17
N PRO A 775 -15.73 -16.84 18.52
CA PRO A 775 -14.59 -17.24 17.70
C PRO A 775 -13.62 -18.20 18.41
N LYS A 776 -13.35 -17.95 19.70
CA LYS A 776 -12.47 -18.79 20.51
C LYS A 776 -13.01 -20.21 20.68
N MET A 777 -14.32 -20.35 20.91
CA MET A 777 -14.96 -21.66 21.03
C MET A 777 -14.90 -22.40 19.70
N ASN A 778 -15.19 -21.73 18.58
CA ASN A 778 -15.17 -22.36 17.27
C ASN A 778 -13.80 -22.97 16.97
N VAL A 779 -12.72 -22.22 17.22
CA VAL A 779 -11.33 -22.69 17.02
C VAL A 779 -10.98 -23.84 17.96
N GLU A 780 -11.26 -23.70 19.26
CA GLU A 780 -10.93 -24.72 20.27
C GLU A 780 -11.67 -26.04 19.99
N VAL A 781 -12.97 -25.97 19.71
CA VAL A 781 -13.80 -27.15 19.42
C VAL A 781 -13.40 -27.79 18.10
N GLU A 782 -13.19 -27.02 17.03
CA GLU A 782 -12.75 -27.57 15.75
C GLU A 782 -11.43 -28.33 15.91
N GLN A 783 -10.47 -27.77 16.66
CA GLN A 783 -9.21 -28.43 16.94
C GLN A 783 -9.41 -29.76 17.70
N ILE A 784 -10.23 -29.75 18.76
CA ILE A 784 -10.55 -30.96 19.54
C ILE A 784 -11.15 -32.04 18.64
N LEU A 785 -12.12 -31.70 17.78
CA LEU A 785 -12.75 -32.68 16.89
C LEU A 785 -11.76 -33.23 15.85
N ARG A 786 -10.86 -32.40 15.32
CA ARG A 786 -9.80 -32.85 14.40
C ARG A 786 -8.80 -33.78 15.08
N GLU A 787 -8.43 -33.50 16.34
CA GLU A 787 -7.60 -34.39 17.16
C GLU A 787 -8.29 -35.73 17.45
N MET A 788 -9.62 -35.75 17.42
CA MET A 788 -10.45 -36.97 17.51
C MET A 788 -10.61 -37.70 16.17
N GLY A 789 -9.99 -37.21 15.08
CA GLY A 789 -10.06 -37.82 13.75
C GLY A 789 -11.30 -37.44 12.93
N ILE A 790 -12.08 -36.45 13.37
CA ILE A 790 -13.29 -36.01 12.67
C ILE A 790 -12.90 -35.02 11.56
N MET A 791 -13.29 -35.34 10.32
CA MET A 791 -12.95 -34.54 9.15
C MET A 791 -14.09 -33.63 8.69
N LYS A 792 -15.35 -34.10 8.75
CA LYS A 792 -16.54 -33.37 8.27
C LYS A 792 -17.07 -32.39 9.33
N ILE A 793 -16.40 -31.24 9.44
CA ILE A 793 -16.71 -30.17 10.39
C ILE A 793 -17.08 -28.90 9.63
N ILE A 794 -18.26 -28.35 9.93
CA ILE A 794 -18.77 -27.11 9.33
C ILE A 794 -18.85 -26.05 10.44
N VAL A 795 -18.08 -24.96 10.28
CA VAL A 795 -18.11 -23.82 11.21
C VAL A 795 -18.96 -22.70 10.60
N LEU A 796 -20.17 -22.52 11.13
CA LEU A 796 -21.14 -21.52 10.67
C LEU A 796 -20.67 -20.10 10.99
#